data_AF-A0A8K0RT81-F1
#
_entry.id   AF-A0A8K0RT81-F1
#
_cell.length_a   1.000
_cell.length_b   1.000
_cell.length_c   1.000
_cell.angle_alpha   90.00
_cell.angle_beta   90.00
_cell.angle_gamma   90.00
#
_symmetry.space_group_name_H-M   'P 1'
#
loop_
_entity.id
_entity.type
_entity.pdbx_description
1 polymer ?
#
loop_
_entity_poly.entity_id
_entity_poly.type
_entity_poly.pdbx_seq_one_letter_code
_entity_poly.pdbx_strand_id
1 'polypeptide(L)'
;MPSNACDRCHRRKVRCDKIQPQCGLCKRAGVACEYAVSEHQLRRRNTQKLERRIRELQASNETLSAQLRSEGTATPRERQREREVEESPATQLNGSSPPGDGEVAEEVIQMSLIAGGGHHFVGSTSGLLLANLLQSRPQPSSSLHSSGWKPTSISDLTSPQGGSGLPPKSLASELLKAYCSHDHLCYPFLSIKSLYRSLDAVYEEGREKDPVDAFFVDMTLAIGTAQVHKFNWNGVYDAETHYNRAMTMLADVLARDGIERLQALLLVCQYRMGTTSSNTTTSVWHLIGVAARTCLEMGLHRAATYALPQTNEDDPDRKAKEEEMETKRRCFWSLVALDRVTSLALGRPLALQLEDIDVDLPLSATLDQLPQDGSPLSSAPYGTPQYRAATSVFVHIVRYRLICGKIINALHRSAKHVTFAVISYEEMRTALARELQEWHTETANLPLVKSDAAAASPASGSSFRCEEWYRLLYHNGVLMLFRPSPCLNDASVNSLALQNVFDSAREAISLLSDAVVADVVEASTPSHTTDMSVAAAVNAAPFSADLANMTVDSTPPIRIGNVSGATGDHPHAMARMVSSGNVDVITGDWLSEMNIAWNAITKQEVDPNLGYENGFFEQLEECLDDIMQRDIRVVTNAGALNTDALYNKVRELCEKRGYGDCVVAKVLGDDVSEVVMDKEKRRSVQITHLDHPEQTLDSWGFEPCCATAYIGCWGIVQALRAGARIVICGRCTDASPVMGAAAWYHGWREDQYEELAGSLLAAHLIECGPYVVGANFSGFKDFLPELVDIAFPIAEINQKGRCAIGRTGEGGGRVTKETVTAQLLYELQGHLYLNPDVVADLSGVKVEQESPNRVSVSCVKGFAPPATAKVMIAAKGGFQAEATFYINGLDVAEKAAMMKAQLAHMFKDSNFSRLSIELYGTPAENPTSQQAGTVSLRVFAQARRKEDIEASKFKVPIYALRMQSYPGYHMNLDFRTMVPKPFMEMFPALMPVSAIDHRVEMSTGVSHRVEPPAKTATYPIVRPSTETHGPVDMLTFGPTEWAPLGSVVHARSGDKGDNSNVGFFVRNDDEYAWLRNLLTVSKLKQLFGDDWFKGNPDRRVERVEFPGINAVHFRVLDNLNGGIASSDRIDGLGKGIGEYLRSRYVDVPKAFLERGRI
;
A
#
# COMPACT_ATOMS: atom_id res chain seq x y z
N MET A 1 62.22 -0.43 -21.26
CA MET A 1 61.85 0.83 -20.58
C MET A 1 60.34 0.86 -20.40
N PRO A 2 59.78 1.59 -19.41
CA PRO A 2 58.33 1.73 -19.27
C PRO A 2 57.68 2.32 -20.52
N SER A 3 56.54 1.75 -20.94
CA SER A 3 55.74 2.27 -22.06
C SER A 3 55.11 3.63 -21.74
N ASN A 4 54.72 3.84 -20.49
CA ASN A 4 53.94 5.01 -20.06
C ASN A 4 54.84 6.16 -19.53
N ALA A 5 54.32 7.38 -19.56
CA ALA A 5 54.93 8.51 -18.86
C ALA A 5 54.78 8.34 -17.34
N CYS A 6 55.72 8.86 -16.54
CA CYS A 6 55.53 8.94 -15.10
C CYS A 6 54.36 9.86 -14.76
N ASP A 7 53.71 9.60 -13.62
CA ASP A 7 52.46 10.24 -13.20
C ASP A 7 52.46 11.77 -13.33
N ARG A 8 53.50 12.43 -12.82
CA ARG A 8 53.62 13.89 -12.85
C ARG A 8 53.70 14.49 -14.26
N CYS A 9 54.41 13.84 -15.17
CA CYS A 9 54.51 14.31 -16.56
C CYS A 9 53.20 14.07 -17.31
N HIS A 10 52.52 12.94 -17.03
CA HIS A 10 51.19 12.64 -17.57
C HIS A 10 50.16 13.69 -17.11
N ARG A 11 50.03 13.92 -15.79
CA ARG A 11 49.11 14.91 -15.20
C ARG A 11 49.35 16.33 -15.73
N ARG A 12 50.61 16.74 -15.95
CA ARG A 12 50.96 18.04 -16.54
C ARG A 12 50.91 18.09 -18.08
N LYS A 13 50.52 17.00 -18.76
CA LYS A 13 50.45 16.88 -20.23
C LYS A 13 51.77 17.26 -20.95
N VAL A 14 52.91 16.96 -20.34
CA VAL A 14 54.26 17.23 -20.91
C VAL A 14 54.99 15.94 -21.28
N ARG A 15 55.78 15.98 -22.36
CA ARG A 15 56.45 14.80 -22.92
C ARG A 15 57.54 14.27 -21.98
N CYS A 16 57.24 13.19 -21.27
CA CYS A 16 58.19 12.48 -20.42
C CYS A 16 59.27 11.77 -21.25
N ASP A 17 60.55 11.91 -20.85
CA ASP A 17 61.68 11.16 -21.43
C ASP A 17 61.78 9.70 -20.94
N LYS A 18 61.01 9.35 -19.88
CA LYS A 18 60.86 8.00 -19.32
C LYS A 18 62.16 7.36 -18.80
N ILE A 19 63.20 8.15 -18.56
CA ILE A 19 64.43 7.67 -17.91
C ILE A 19 64.12 7.28 -16.46
N GLN A 20 64.69 6.16 -16.01
CA GLN A 20 64.61 5.69 -14.61
C GLN A 20 65.98 5.83 -13.92
N PRO A 21 66.03 6.03 -12.59
CA PRO A 21 64.91 6.06 -11.65
C PRO A 21 64.08 7.37 -11.68
N GLN A 22 64.57 8.45 -12.29
CA GLN A 22 63.80 9.69 -12.45
C GLN A 22 63.93 10.29 -13.85
N CYS A 23 62.80 10.70 -14.43
CA CYS A 23 62.78 11.40 -15.71
C CYS A 23 63.35 12.83 -15.58
N GLY A 24 63.92 13.37 -16.66
CA GLY A 24 64.62 14.66 -16.67
C GLY A 24 63.73 15.88 -16.39
N LEU A 25 62.41 15.75 -16.48
CA LEU A 25 61.42 16.78 -16.10
C LEU A 25 60.99 16.72 -14.62
N CYS A 26 61.16 15.57 -13.95
CA CYS A 26 60.98 15.47 -12.51
C CYS A 26 62.30 15.79 -11.78
N LYS A 27 63.44 15.29 -12.27
CA LYS A 27 64.77 15.58 -11.72
C LYS A 27 65.09 17.08 -11.74
N ARG A 28 64.85 17.80 -12.85
CA ARG A 28 65.03 19.27 -12.93
C ARG A 28 64.06 20.07 -12.07
N ALA A 29 62.99 19.46 -11.57
CA ALA A 29 61.99 20.09 -10.71
C ALA A 29 62.06 19.61 -9.25
N GLY A 30 63.09 18.84 -8.87
CA GLY A 30 63.34 18.45 -7.48
C GLY A 30 62.30 17.54 -6.84
N VAL A 31 61.51 16.78 -7.61
CA VAL A 31 60.36 16.00 -7.10
C VAL A 31 60.35 14.55 -7.56
N ALA A 32 59.67 13.70 -6.77
CA ALA A 32 59.54 12.27 -7.01
C ALA A 32 58.99 11.92 -8.40
N CYS A 33 59.41 10.77 -8.92
CA CYS A 33 59.12 10.31 -10.28
C CYS A 33 58.59 8.87 -10.24
N GLU A 34 57.34 8.73 -9.80
CA GLU A 34 56.74 7.43 -9.53
C GLU A 34 56.12 6.77 -10.78
N TYR A 35 56.09 5.44 -10.72
CA TYR A 35 55.49 4.53 -11.69
C TYR A 35 54.78 3.42 -10.90
N ALA A 36 53.48 3.19 -11.13
CA ALA A 36 52.67 2.25 -10.34
C ALA A 36 53.06 0.77 -10.56
N VAL A 37 52.74 -0.08 -9.57
CA VAL A 37 53.12 -1.52 -9.51
C VAL A 37 51.87 -2.41 -9.50
N SER A 38 51.98 -3.63 -10.04
CA SER A 38 50.84 -4.51 -10.37
C SER A 38 50.16 -5.20 -9.17
N GLU A 39 48.83 -5.28 -9.27
CA GLU A 39 47.85 -5.81 -8.30
C GLU A 39 48.09 -7.27 -7.85
N HIS A 40 48.74 -8.08 -8.69
CA HIS A 40 48.76 -9.55 -8.56
C HIS A 40 49.47 -10.07 -7.29
N GLN A 41 50.33 -9.28 -6.65
CA GLN A 41 51.00 -9.65 -5.40
C GLN A 41 50.11 -9.52 -4.16
N LEU A 42 49.07 -8.66 -4.21
CA LEU A 42 48.25 -8.36 -3.03
C LEU A 42 47.32 -9.52 -2.66
N ARG A 43 46.68 -10.14 -3.66
CA ARG A 43 45.70 -11.23 -3.46
C ARG A 43 46.28 -12.41 -2.66
N ARG A 44 47.52 -12.83 -2.96
CA ARG A 44 48.15 -14.04 -2.39
C ARG A 44 48.32 -14.00 -0.87
N ARG A 45 48.37 -12.80 -0.27
CA ARG A 45 48.52 -12.60 1.18
C ARG A 45 47.19 -12.74 1.95
N ASN A 46 46.05 -12.56 1.27
CA ASN A 46 44.73 -12.65 1.89
C ASN A 46 44.25 -14.11 1.99
N THR A 47 44.51 -14.95 0.98
CA THR A 47 44.09 -16.37 0.95
C THR A 47 44.61 -17.14 2.16
N GLN A 48 45.90 -17.00 2.49
CA GLN A 48 46.54 -17.66 3.62
C GLN A 48 45.92 -17.30 4.99
N LYS A 49 45.26 -16.14 5.10
CA LYS A 49 44.59 -15.70 6.34
C LYS A 49 43.21 -16.35 6.50
N LEU A 50 42.54 -16.66 5.39
CA LEU A 50 41.24 -17.35 5.36
C LEU A 50 41.38 -18.85 5.64
N GLU A 51 42.36 -19.51 5.01
CA GLU A 51 42.63 -20.95 5.18
C GLU A 51 42.84 -21.36 6.65
N ARG A 52 43.45 -20.48 7.46
CA ARG A 52 43.62 -20.70 8.90
C ARG A 52 42.28 -20.66 9.63
N ARG A 53 41.42 -19.69 9.32
CA ARG A 53 40.18 -19.45 10.07
C ARG A 53 39.15 -20.56 9.86
N ILE A 54 39.13 -21.19 8.69
CA ILE A 54 38.25 -22.32 8.38
C ILE A 54 38.54 -23.51 9.32
N ARG A 55 39.81 -23.85 9.53
CA ARG A 55 40.21 -24.96 10.42
C ARG A 55 39.85 -24.72 11.89
N GLU A 56 39.96 -23.46 12.35
CA GLU A 56 39.56 -23.05 13.70
C GLU A 56 38.05 -23.27 13.94
N LEU A 57 37.21 -23.08 12.91
CA LEU A 57 35.74 -23.27 13.01
C LEU A 57 35.32 -24.75 12.91
N GLN A 58 35.97 -25.54 12.04
CA GLN A 58 35.62 -26.95 11.83
C GLN A 58 35.73 -27.78 13.12
N ALA A 59 36.83 -27.64 13.88
CA ALA A 59 37.02 -28.35 15.15
C ALA A 59 35.97 -27.97 16.22
N SER A 60 35.46 -26.73 16.18
CA SER A 60 34.40 -26.28 17.09
C SER A 60 33.05 -26.94 16.76
N ASN A 61 32.73 -27.08 15.47
CA ASN A 61 31.49 -27.72 15.04
C ASN A 61 31.45 -29.22 15.34
N GLU A 62 32.56 -29.94 15.19
CA GLU A 62 32.65 -31.36 15.55
C GLU A 62 32.37 -31.60 17.04
N THR A 63 32.87 -30.70 17.90
CA THR A 63 32.67 -30.76 19.36
C THR A 63 31.20 -30.59 19.75
N LEU A 64 30.52 -29.57 19.20
CA LEU A 64 29.08 -29.34 19.39
C LEU A 64 28.23 -30.48 18.81
N SER A 65 28.62 -31.00 17.64
CA SER A 65 27.95 -32.11 16.95
C SER A 65 28.03 -33.46 17.68
N ALA A 66 28.93 -33.59 18.66
CA ALA A 66 29.00 -34.75 19.55
C ALA A 66 28.03 -34.60 20.74
N GLN A 67 27.92 -33.39 21.32
CA GLN A 67 27.05 -33.10 22.46
C GLN A 67 25.55 -33.23 22.12
N LEU A 68 25.14 -32.79 20.93
CA LEU A 68 23.75 -32.86 20.49
C LEU A 68 23.22 -34.29 20.24
N ARG A 69 24.09 -35.32 20.21
CA ARG A 69 23.67 -36.71 19.92
C ARG A 69 23.24 -37.50 21.16
N SER A 70 23.40 -36.97 22.37
CA SER A 70 23.07 -37.69 23.61
C SER A 70 21.65 -37.47 24.16
N GLU A 71 20.85 -36.55 23.60
CA GLU A 71 19.70 -35.99 24.32
C GLU A 71 18.30 -36.17 23.67
N GLY A 72 18.14 -36.97 22.61
CA GLY A 72 16.85 -37.07 21.89
C GLY A 72 16.39 -38.47 21.48
N THR A 73 15.28 -38.97 22.06
CA THR A 73 14.46 -40.11 21.58
C THR A 73 12.99 -39.95 21.99
N ALA A 74 12.07 -40.63 21.29
CA ALA A 74 10.59 -40.62 21.44
C ALA A 74 9.92 -39.27 21.06
N THR A 75 9.53 -38.97 19.81
CA THR A 75 8.60 -39.64 18.85
C THR A 75 7.09 -39.49 19.22
N PRO A 76 6.11 -39.64 18.29
CA PRO A 76 5.49 -38.44 17.70
C PRO A 76 3.95 -38.51 17.56
N ARG A 77 3.33 -37.48 16.96
CA ARG A 77 2.46 -37.56 15.76
C ARG A 77 1.84 -36.19 15.44
N GLU A 78 2.02 -35.67 14.22
CA GLU A 78 1.26 -35.93 12.99
C GLU A 78 -0.23 -35.50 13.07
N ARG A 79 -0.80 -34.71 12.15
CA ARG A 79 -0.20 -33.99 10.99
C ARG A 79 -1.14 -32.83 10.56
N GLN A 80 -0.61 -31.60 10.57
CA GLN A 80 -0.81 -30.64 9.45
C GLN A 80 -2.29 -30.11 9.37
N ARG A 81 -2.91 -29.41 8.38
CA ARG A 81 -2.86 -29.40 6.90
C ARG A 81 -3.60 -28.14 6.29
N GLU A 82 -2.90 -27.34 5.47
CA GLU A 82 -3.19 -26.30 4.39
C GLU A 82 -4.63 -25.80 4.11
N ARG A 83 -4.87 -24.70 3.37
CA ARG A 83 -4.15 -23.49 2.88
C ARG A 83 -5.23 -22.57 2.25
N GLU A 84 -4.78 -21.48 1.65
CA GLU A 84 -5.16 -20.95 0.33
C GLU A 84 -6.44 -21.50 -0.39
N VAL A 85 -7.35 -20.75 -1.05
CA VAL A 85 -7.29 -19.52 -1.91
C VAL A 85 -7.30 -20.10 -3.40
N GLU A 86 -8.01 -19.71 -4.51
CA GLU A 86 -8.73 -18.45 -4.99
C GLU A 86 -9.80 -18.48 -6.17
N GLU A 87 -10.43 -17.39 -6.68
CA GLU A 87 -9.90 -16.25 -7.55
C GLU A 87 -10.70 -14.86 -7.54
N SER A 88 -10.21 -13.76 -8.21
CA SER A 88 -10.16 -12.29 -7.76
C SER A 88 -10.52 -11.11 -8.73
N PRO A 89 -10.10 -9.80 -8.53
CA PRO A 89 -10.33 -8.70 -9.48
C PRO A 89 -9.22 -8.61 -10.57
N ALA A 90 -9.25 -7.62 -11.48
CA ALA A 90 -8.45 -6.39 -11.34
C ALA A 90 -9.11 -5.07 -11.88
N THR A 91 -8.49 -4.38 -12.85
CA THR A 91 -8.33 -2.89 -12.83
C THR A 91 -8.38 -2.19 -14.23
N GLN A 92 -8.17 -0.85 -14.31
CA GLN A 92 -7.68 -0.01 -15.47
C GLN A 92 -8.76 0.57 -16.45
N LEU A 93 -8.59 1.63 -17.29
CA LEU A 93 -7.72 2.85 -17.51
C LEU A 93 -8.49 3.83 -18.49
N ASN A 94 -8.15 5.04 -19.04
CA ASN A 94 -7.04 6.05 -19.12
C ASN A 94 -7.68 7.47 -19.42
N GLY A 95 -7.19 8.55 -20.09
CA GLY A 95 -6.00 8.98 -20.92
C GLY A 95 -6.32 10.29 -21.72
N SER A 96 -5.46 11.11 -22.37
CA SER A 96 -3.98 11.19 -22.59
C SER A 96 -3.39 12.63 -22.29
N SER A 97 -2.82 13.54 -23.13
CA SER A 97 -2.46 13.76 -24.56
C SER A 97 -1.32 14.84 -24.70
N PRO A 98 -0.63 15.07 -25.86
CA PRO A 98 0.65 15.84 -25.94
C PRO A 98 0.86 17.00 -26.98
N PRO A 99 1.81 17.96 -26.75
CA PRO A 99 2.57 18.75 -27.76
C PRO A 99 4.07 18.34 -27.81
N GLY A 100 4.95 19.12 -28.48
CA GLY A 100 6.40 18.85 -28.62
C GLY A 100 7.27 20.14 -28.61
N ASP A 101 8.52 20.20 -29.10
CA ASP A 101 9.39 19.17 -29.72
C ASP A 101 10.87 19.63 -29.66
N GLY A 102 11.77 18.90 -28.99
CA GLY A 102 13.21 19.20 -29.00
C GLY A 102 13.95 18.94 -27.68
N GLU A 103 14.21 20.01 -26.92
CA GLU A 103 15.09 20.04 -25.73
C GLU A 103 14.70 19.01 -24.66
N VAL A 104 13.40 18.77 -24.48
CA VAL A 104 12.81 17.78 -23.56
C VAL A 104 13.47 16.39 -23.71
N ALA A 105 13.76 15.96 -24.94
CA ALA A 105 14.35 14.65 -25.17
C ALA A 105 15.82 14.56 -24.75
N GLU A 106 16.58 15.67 -24.82
CA GLU A 106 17.97 15.69 -24.37
C GLU A 106 18.06 15.80 -22.83
N GLU A 107 17.12 16.52 -22.19
CA GLU A 107 16.94 16.50 -20.73
C GLU A 107 16.54 15.10 -20.22
N VAL A 108 15.58 14.43 -20.87
CA VAL A 108 15.19 13.04 -20.53
C VAL A 108 16.36 12.06 -20.65
N ILE A 109 17.23 12.23 -21.66
CA ILE A 109 18.48 11.46 -21.80
C ILE A 109 19.48 11.80 -20.66
N GLN A 110 19.68 13.07 -20.29
CA GLN A 110 20.59 13.43 -19.19
C GLN A 110 20.08 13.00 -17.81
N MET A 111 18.78 13.16 -17.52
CA MET A 111 18.18 12.67 -16.27
C MET A 111 18.36 11.15 -16.15
N SER A 112 18.16 10.39 -17.24
CA SER A 112 18.39 8.94 -17.32
C SER A 112 19.87 8.49 -17.19
N LEU A 113 20.81 9.43 -17.06
CA LEU A 113 22.25 9.16 -16.94
C LEU A 113 22.89 9.72 -15.66
N ILE A 114 22.24 10.66 -14.98
CA ILE A 114 22.78 11.37 -13.81
C ILE A 114 21.91 11.19 -12.55
N ALA A 115 20.66 10.75 -12.67
CA ALA A 115 19.79 10.42 -11.53
C ALA A 115 20.26 9.13 -10.81
N GLY A 116 21.29 9.23 -9.96
CA GLY A 116 21.84 8.09 -9.23
C GLY A 116 22.75 8.47 -8.06
N GLY A 117 22.17 8.72 -6.89
CA GLY A 117 22.91 8.99 -5.65
C GLY A 117 22.07 8.73 -4.40
N GLY A 118 21.89 7.48 -3.96
CA GLY A 118 22.39 6.22 -4.51
C GLY A 118 21.48 5.04 -4.14
N HIS A 119 21.68 3.81 -4.61
CA HIS A 119 22.93 3.24 -5.13
C HIS A 119 22.81 2.55 -6.50
N HIS A 120 21.67 2.64 -7.19
CA HIS A 120 21.38 1.81 -8.35
C HIS A 120 21.06 2.60 -9.63
N PHE A 121 21.77 2.26 -10.71
CA PHE A 121 21.58 2.82 -12.05
C PHE A 121 20.23 2.38 -12.66
N VAL A 122 19.57 3.34 -13.31
CA VAL A 122 18.31 3.18 -14.07
C VAL A 122 18.51 3.90 -15.40
N GLY A 123 18.78 3.15 -16.47
CA GLY A 123 19.16 3.72 -17.78
C GLY A 123 17.98 4.01 -18.71
N SER A 124 18.25 4.64 -19.86
CA SER A 124 17.22 5.17 -20.80
C SER A 124 16.21 4.16 -21.37
N THR A 125 16.44 2.85 -21.25
CA THR A 125 15.43 1.83 -21.57
C THR A 125 14.41 1.63 -20.46
N SER A 126 14.78 1.93 -19.22
CA SER A 126 13.85 1.96 -18.12
C SER A 126 12.84 3.06 -18.39
N GLY A 127 11.62 2.78 -17.99
CA GLY A 127 10.66 3.84 -17.76
C GLY A 127 10.43 4.17 -16.30
N LEU A 128 11.22 3.66 -15.33
CA LEU A 128 10.90 3.86 -13.91
C LEU A 128 10.72 5.33 -13.54
N LEU A 129 11.53 6.26 -14.08
CA LEU A 129 11.24 7.69 -13.95
C LEU A 129 9.90 8.06 -14.58
N LEU A 130 9.67 7.66 -15.83
CA LEU A 130 8.52 8.07 -16.62
C LEU A 130 7.19 7.47 -16.18
N ALA A 131 7.14 6.31 -15.53
CA ALA A 131 5.92 5.83 -14.87
C ALA A 131 5.88 5.97 -13.36
N ASN A 132 6.95 6.41 -12.69
CA ASN A 132 6.75 7.17 -11.46
C ASN A 132 6.15 8.57 -11.77
N LEU A 133 6.35 9.09 -13.00
CA LEU A 133 5.69 10.30 -13.52
C LEU A 133 4.28 10.03 -14.10
N LEU A 134 4.04 8.91 -14.77
CA LEU A 134 2.70 8.50 -15.24
C LEU A 134 1.81 7.99 -14.11
N GLN A 135 2.33 7.22 -13.16
CA GLN A 135 1.65 6.91 -11.89
C GLN A 135 1.66 8.12 -10.95
N SER A 136 2.13 9.30 -11.36
CA SER A 136 1.75 10.59 -10.77
C SER A 136 0.82 11.43 -11.66
N ARG A 137 0.18 10.84 -12.67
CA ARG A 137 -1.08 11.33 -13.30
C ARG A 137 -2.21 10.29 -13.18
N PRO A 138 -3.51 10.65 -13.18
CA PRO A 138 -4.53 9.76 -12.63
C PRO A 138 -5.75 9.42 -13.52
N GLN A 139 -6.57 8.43 -13.08
CA GLN A 139 -7.87 7.86 -13.52
C GLN A 139 -7.76 6.49 -14.25
N PRO A 140 -8.69 5.51 -14.07
CA PRO A 140 -9.68 5.31 -12.99
C PRO A 140 -9.80 3.84 -12.48
N SER A 141 -10.74 3.60 -11.54
CA SER A 141 -11.46 2.30 -11.41
C SER A 141 -12.32 2.02 -12.67
N SER A 142 -12.63 0.80 -13.14
CA SER A 142 -12.59 -0.58 -12.59
C SER A 142 -11.39 -0.95 -11.71
N SER A 143 -11.50 -1.69 -10.60
CA SER A 143 -12.66 -2.19 -9.81
C SER A 143 -13.56 -3.29 -10.39
N LEU A 144 -12.98 -4.43 -10.77
CA LEU A 144 -13.54 -5.75 -10.43
C LEU A 144 -13.37 -5.98 -8.90
N HIS A 145 -14.00 -6.90 -8.15
CA HIS A 145 -15.00 -7.96 -8.42
C HIS A 145 -14.55 -9.08 -9.38
N SER A 146 -13.66 -9.99 -8.98
CA SER A 146 -13.72 -10.80 -7.74
C SER A 146 -15.11 -11.37 -7.45
N SER A 147 -15.65 -12.09 -8.43
CA SER A 147 -16.59 -13.18 -8.19
C SER A 147 -15.96 -14.47 -8.72
N GLY A 148 -15.45 -15.41 -7.92
CA GLY A 148 -15.51 -15.56 -6.47
C GLY A 148 -16.18 -16.87 -6.10
N TRP A 149 -15.46 -17.75 -5.42
CA TRP A 149 -15.92 -19.08 -5.04
C TRP A 149 -16.07 -19.21 -3.52
N LYS A 150 -17.02 -20.05 -3.09
CA LYS A 150 -17.12 -20.50 -1.70
C LYS A 150 -16.60 -21.93 -1.62
N PRO A 151 -15.48 -22.21 -0.95
CA PRO A 151 -15.07 -23.57 -0.65
C PRO A 151 -16.15 -24.26 0.19
N THR A 152 -16.79 -25.29 -0.35
CA THR A 152 -17.70 -26.12 0.42
C THR A 152 -16.91 -27.06 1.33
N SER A 153 -16.90 -26.76 2.63
CA SER A 153 -16.60 -27.71 3.71
C SER A 153 -15.17 -28.26 3.80
N ILE A 154 -14.19 -27.40 4.10
CA ILE A 154 -12.93 -27.80 4.77
C ILE A 154 -12.94 -27.26 6.21
N SER A 155 -13.94 -27.64 6.99
CA SER A 155 -14.14 -27.16 8.37
C SER A 155 -13.35 -27.91 9.44
N ASP A 156 -12.73 -29.05 9.10
CA ASP A 156 -12.12 -29.97 10.06
C ASP A 156 -10.58 -30.03 10.00
N LEU A 157 -9.92 -29.32 9.08
CA LEU A 157 -8.46 -29.20 9.04
C LEU A 157 -7.97 -28.06 9.95
N THR A 158 -8.17 -28.25 11.26
CA THR A 158 -7.63 -27.36 12.28
C THR A 158 -6.09 -27.47 12.33
N SER A 159 -5.40 -26.36 12.10
CA SER A 159 -3.96 -26.29 12.38
C SER A 159 -3.73 -26.32 13.90
N PRO A 160 -2.86 -27.18 14.45
CA PRO A 160 -2.51 -27.15 15.86
C PRO A 160 -1.86 -25.81 16.24
N GLN A 161 -2.07 -25.35 17.48
CA GLN A 161 -1.45 -24.12 17.96
C GLN A 161 0.08 -24.29 18.06
N GLY A 162 0.81 -23.64 17.15
CA GLY A 162 2.26 -23.57 17.10
C GLY A 162 2.94 -24.72 16.34
N GLY A 163 3.56 -24.43 15.19
CA GLY A 163 4.45 -25.37 14.51
C GLY A 163 4.88 -24.97 13.09
N SER A 164 6.18 -25.06 12.80
CA SER A 164 6.82 -24.77 11.50
C SER A 164 6.63 -25.89 10.45
N GLY A 165 5.42 -26.46 10.39
CA GLY A 165 5.10 -27.66 9.64
C GLY A 165 5.00 -27.45 8.12
N LEU A 166 5.38 -28.49 7.35
CA LEU A 166 4.76 -28.68 6.04
C LEU A 166 3.27 -28.98 6.21
N PRO A 167 2.37 -28.73 5.24
CA PRO A 167 0.92 -28.90 5.47
C PRO A 167 0.25 -30.18 4.76
N PRO A 168 -0.76 -30.44 3.85
CA PRO A 168 -0.88 -31.73 3.16
C PRO A 168 -0.40 -31.76 1.71
N LYS A 169 0.15 -32.93 1.41
CA LYS A 169 0.20 -33.55 0.08
C LYS A 169 -1.05 -33.37 -0.81
N SER A 170 -2.29 -33.23 -0.30
CA SER A 170 -3.49 -33.02 -1.13
C SER A 170 -3.54 -31.61 -1.72
N LEU A 171 -3.64 -30.57 -0.88
CA LEU A 171 -3.69 -29.18 -1.32
C LEU A 171 -2.33 -28.74 -1.89
N ALA A 172 -1.21 -29.27 -1.39
CA ALA A 172 0.08 -29.10 -2.04
C ALA A 172 0.12 -29.70 -3.47
N SER A 173 -0.61 -30.79 -3.74
CA SER A 173 -0.74 -31.29 -5.12
C SER A 173 -1.56 -30.37 -6.02
N GLU A 174 -2.54 -29.65 -5.46
CA GLU A 174 -3.39 -28.68 -6.16
C GLU A 174 -2.65 -27.36 -6.42
N LEU A 175 -1.86 -26.88 -5.47
CA LEU A 175 -1.04 -25.67 -5.61
C LEU A 175 0.18 -25.91 -6.51
N LEU A 176 0.79 -27.10 -6.42
CA LEU A 176 1.78 -27.55 -7.42
C LEU A 176 1.16 -27.67 -8.81
N LYS A 177 -0.11 -28.10 -8.92
CA LYS A 177 -0.85 -28.13 -10.19
C LYS A 177 -1.10 -26.72 -10.73
N ALA A 178 -1.42 -25.75 -9.88
CA ALA A 178 -1.57 -24.35 -10.27
C ALA A 178 -0.26 -23.77 -10.82
N TYR A 179 0.86 -23.93 -10.09
CA TYR A 179 2.21 -23.58 -10.57
C TYR A 179 2.53 -24.24 -11.92
N CYS A 180 2.24 -25.53 -12.08
CA CYS A 180 2.45 -26.24 -13.34
C CYS A 180 1.52 -25.77 -14.49
N SER A 181 0.41 -25.08 -14.18
CA SER A 181 -0.60 -24.66 -15.17
C SER A 181 -0.47 -23.22 -15.65
N HIS A 182 0.38 -22.40 -15.02
CA HIS A 182 0.60 -21.01 -15.41
C HIS A 182 2.08 -20.64 -15.43
N ASP A 183 2.74 -20.60 -14.27
CA ASP A 183 4.16 -20.26 -14.13
C ASP A 183 5.09 -21.14 -14.99
N HIS A 184 4.83 -22.45 -14.98
CA HIS A 184 5.62 -23.41 -15.76
C HIS A 184 5.47 -23.20 -17.29
N LEU A 185 4.36 -22.65 -17.78
CA LEU A 185 4.18 -22.38 -19.21
C LEU A 185 5.10 -21.26 -19.72
N CYS A 186 5.49 -20.32 -18.86
CA CYS A 186 6.43 -19.25 -19.18
C CYS A 186 7.87 -19.58 -18.76
N TYR A 187 8.05 -20.41 -17.73
CA TYR A 187 9.36 -20.81 -17.22
C TYR A 187 9.44 -22.34 -16.94
N PRO A 188 9.44 -23.20 -17.98
CA PRO A 188 9.35 -24.66 -17.85
C PRO A 188 10.67 -25.34 -17.45
N PHE A 189 11.41 -24.79 -16.50
CA PHE A 189 12.77 -25.22 -16.16
C PHE A 189 12.85 -26.40 -15.16
N LEU A 190 11.73 -26.87 -14.63
CA LEU A 190 11.62 -28.04 -13.75
C LEU A 190 10.86 -29.18 -14.44
N SER A 191 11.20 -30.44 -14.17
CA SER A 191 10.36 -31.57 -14.63
C SER A 191 9.18 -31.75 -13.67
N ILE A 192 7.95 -31.60 -14.19
CA ILE A 192 6.69 -31.78 -13.45
C ILE A 192 6.66 -33.17 -12.78
N LYS A 193 7.12 -34.20 -13.49
CA LYS A 193 7.22 -35.59 -13.01
C LYS A 193 8.22 -35.74 -11.85
N SER A 194 9.29 -34.94 -11.83
CA SER A 194 10.19 -34.88 -10.68
C SER A 194 9.54 -34.12 -9.52
N LEU A 195 8.91 -32.97 -9.75
CA LEU A 195 8.28 -32.16 -8.69
C LEU A 195 7.20 -32.94 -7.91
N TYR A 196 6.35 -33.70 -8.60
CA TYR A 196 5.38 -34.56 -7.91
C TYR A 196 6.06 -35.69 -7.10
N ARG A 197 7.19 -36.24 -7.56
CA ARG A 197 7.97 -37.21 -6.77
C ARG A 197 8.68 -36.55 -5.58
N SER A 198 9.23 -35.35 -5.75
CA SER A 198 9.82 -34.55 -4.67
C SER A 198 8.76 -34.29 -3.59
N LEU A 199 7.55 -33.90 -4.01
CA LEU A 199 6.39 -33.76 -3.14
C LEU A 199 6.04 -35.08 -2.43
N ASP A 200 6.01 -36.21 -3.16
CA ASP A 200 5.74 -37.52 -2.57
C ASP A 200 6.77 -37.88 -1.47
N ALA A 201 8.06 -37.80 -1.79
CA ALA A 201 9.17 -38.17 -0.90
C ALA A 201 9.25 -37.25 0.33
N VAL A 202 9.12 -35.94 0.14
CA VAL A 202 9.11 -34.95 1.23
C VAL A 202 7.98 -35.20 2.24
N TYR A 203 6.84 -35.73 1.78
CA TYR A 203 5.71 -36.08 2.63
C TYR A 203 5.77 -37.48 3.25
N GLU A 204 6.35 -38.47 2.57
CA GLU A 204 6.37 -39.87 3.01
C GLU A 204 7.65 -40.24 3.78
N GLU A 205 8.80 -39.76 3.31
CA GLU A 205 10.13 -40.05 3.87
C GLU A 205 10.66 -38.91 4.75
N GLY A 206 10.15 -37.68 4.52
CA GLY A 206 10.42 -36.50 5.34
C GLY A 206 11.40 -35.51 4.70
N ARG A 207 11.08 -34.21 4.82
CA ARG A 207 11.87 -33.06 4.29
C ARG A 207 13.34 -32.99 4.73
N GLU A 208 13.73 -33.68 5.80
CA GLU A 208 15.14 -33.75 6.24
C GLU A 208 15.98 -34.73 5.40
N LYS A 209 15.35 -35.60 4.58
CA LYS A 209 16.04 -36.59 3.75
C LYS A 209 16.77 -35.96 2.56
N ASP A 210 16.18 -34.98 1.90
CA ASP A 210 16.82 -34.20 0.84
C ASP A 210 16.37 -32.73 0.85
N PRO A 211 17.29 -31.76 1.09
CA PRO A 211 16.95 -30.34 1.13
C PRO A 211 16.58 -29.77 -0.24
N VAL A 212 16.96 -30.39 -1.37
CA VAL A 212 16.55 -29.94 -2.71
C VAL A 212 15.08 -30.25 -2.95
N ASP A 213 14.66 -31.48 -2.65
CA ASP A 213 13.25 -31.86 -2.81
C ASP A 213 12.37 -30.99 -1.88
N ALA A 214 12.79 -30.79 -0.62
CA ALA A 214 12.09 -29.91 0.31
C ALA A 214 12.05 -28.46 -0.17
N PHE A 215 13.16 -27.92 -0.70
CA PHE A 215 13.23 -26.55 -1.22
C PHE A 215 12.40 -26.35 -2.49
N PHE A 216 12.47 -27.27 -3.46
CA PHE A 216 11.66 -27.19 -4.68
C PHE A 216 10.17 -27.33 -4.38
N VAL A 217 9.80 -28.21 -3.45
CA VAL A 217 8.43 -28.30 -2.94
C VAL A 217 8.03 -26.96 -2.32
N ASP A 218 8.72 -26.47 -1.29
CA ASP A 218 8.31 -25.22 -0.63
C ASP A 218 8.35 -23.99 -1.57
N MET A 219 9.27 -23.90 -2.53
CA MET A 219 9.31 -22.80 -3.50
C MET A 219 8.26 -22.88 -4.61
N THR A 220 8.04 -24.05 -5.23
CA THR A 220 6.99 -24.18 -6.26
C THR A 220 5.61 -24.01 -5.66
N LEU A 221 5.45 -24.47 -4.41
CA LEU A 221 4.29 -24.20 -3.60
C LEU A 221 4.18 -22.71 -3.27
N ALA A 222 5.24 -22.01 -2.85
CA ALA A 222 5.21 -20.57 -2.58
C ALA A 222 4.92 -19.70 -3.81
N ILE A 223 5.47 -20.06 -4.98
CA ILE A 223 5.19 -19.37 -6.26
C ILE A 223 3.77 -19.64 -6.71
N GLY A 224 3.33 -20.91 -6.60
CA GLY A 224 1.93 -21.33 -6.69
C GLY A 224 1.11 -20.36 -5.87
N THR A 225 1.16 -20.46 -4.54
CA THR A 225 0.54 -19.53 -3.58
C THR A 225 0.66 -18.05 -3.94
N ALA A 226 1.74 -17.55 -4.53
CA ALA A 226 1.89 -16.13 -4.79
C ALA A 226 1.07 -15.64 -6.00
N GLN A 227 1.08 -16.38 -7.13
CA GLN A 227 0.16 -16.05 -8.24
C GLN A 227 -1.27 -16.34 -7.84
N VAL A 228 -1.44 -17.51 -7.24
CA VAL A 228 -2.68 -18.08 -6.74
C VAL A 228 -3.22 -16.99 -5.78
N HIS A 229 -2.53 -16.44 -4.78
CA HIS A 229 -3.06 -15.39 -3.88
C HIS A 229 -3.29 -13.99 -4.50
N LYS A 230 -2.69 -13.61 -5.65
CA LYS A 230 -3.26 -12.46 -6.43
C LYS A 230 -4.73 -12.71 -6.75
N PHE A 231 -5.08 -13.99 -6.82
CA PHE A 231 -6.39 -14.59 -6.94
C PHE A 231 -7.36 -14.30 -5.73
N ASN A 232 -6.93 -14.16 -4.47
CA ASN A 232 -7.77 -14.14 -3.23
C ASN A 232 -9.12 -14.98 -3.13
N TRP A 233 -9.12 -16.25 -2.63
CA TRP A 233 -10.13 -16.62 -1.59
C TRP A 233 -9.62 -15.97 -0.27
N ASN A 234 -10.20 -16.31 0.88
CA ASN A 234 -9.79 -15.71 2.15
C ASN A 234 -9.03 -16.69 3.06
N GLY A 235 -7.71 -16.50 3.12
CA GLY A 235 -6.81 -16.72 4.26
C GLY A 235 -6.92 -18.02 5.07
N VAL A 236 -5.95 -18.91 4.89
CA VAL A 236 -5.62 -19.97 5.89
C VAL A 236 -4.11 -20.10 6.12
N TYR A 237 -3.30 -19.86 5.10
CA TYR A 237 -1.83 -19.96 5.09
C TYR A 237 -1.29 -18.90 4.09
N ASP A 238 0.03 -18.66 4.10
CA ASP A 238 0.65 -17.49 3.46
C ASP A 238 1.88 -17.87 2.59
N ALA A 239 2.02 -17.19 1.45
CA ALA A 239 3.11 -17.37 0.48
C ALA A 239 4.49 -17.19 1.11
N GLU A 240 4.64 -16.21 1.98
CA GLU A 240 5.87 -15.84 2.65
C GLU A 240 6.30 -16.90 3.67
N THR A 241 5.36 -17.57 4.36
CA THR A 241 5.63 -18.71 5.24
C THR A 241 6.26 -19.88 4.47
N HIS A 242 5.80 -20.14 3.25
CA HIS A 242 6.38 -21.17 2.38
C HIS A 242 7.75 -20.74 1.83
N TYR A 243 7.86 -19.50 1.34
CA TYR A 243 9.11 -18.93 0.88
C TYR A 243 10.20 -18.88 1.98
N ASN A 244 9.88 -18.38 3.17
CA ASN A 244 10.79 -18.27 4.30
C ASN A 244 11.25 -19.65 4.78
N ARG A 245 10.38 -20.66 4.76
CA ARG A 245 10.81 -22.06 5.01
C ARG A 245 11.76 -22.57 3.93
N ALA A 246 11.51 -22.29 2.65
CA ALA A 246 12.49 -22.61 1.61
C ALA A 246 13.83 -21.87 1.85
N MET A 247 13.79 -20.59 2.27
CA MET A 247 15.02 -19.81 2.46
C MET A 247 15.93 -20.36 3.56
N THR A 248 15.42 -21.06 4.57
CA THR A 248 16.29 -21.75 5.55
C THR A 248 17.11 -22.88 4.94
N MET A 249 16.69 -23.42 3.78
CA MET A 249 17.36 -24.53 3.07
C MET A 249 18.17 -24.06 1.85
N LEU A 250 18.06 -22.78 1.45
CA LEU A 250 18.68 -22.25 0.23
C LEU A 250 20.21 -22.46 0.20
N ALA A 251 20.89 -22.31 1.34
CA ALA A 251 22.34 -22.47 1.43
C ALA A 251 22.81 -23.89 1.06
N ASP A 252 22.11 -24.91 1.54
CA ASP A 252 22.44 -26.32 1.27
C ASP A 252 22.14 -26.73 -0.17
N VAL A 253 21.11 -26.14 -0.77
CA VAL A 253 20.74 -26.36 -2.19
C VAL A 253 21.73 -25.69 -3.14
N LEU A 254 22.17 -24.46 -2.83
CA LEU A 254 23.19 -23.77 -3.61
C LEU A 254 24.59 -24.40 -3.48
N ALA A 255 24.82 -25.21 -2.43
CA ALA A 255 26.06 -25.95 -2.21
C ALA A 255 26.16 -27.27 -3.02
N ARG A 256 25.10 -27.69 -3.72
CA ARG A 256 25.13 -28.89 -4.59
C ARG A 256 25.60 -28.57 -6.02
N ASP A 257 26.51 -29.40 -6.52
CA ASP A 257 26.91 -29.40 -7.93
C ASP A 257 25.80 -30.02 -8.79
N GLY A 258 25.25 -29.26 -9.73
CA GLY A 258 24.18 -29.74 -10.62
C GLY A 258 23.41 -28.63 -11.34
N ILE A 259 22.26 -28.99 -11.90
CA ILE A 259 21.27 -28.04 -12.47
C ILE A 259 20.35 -27.47 -11.38
N GLU A 260 20.28 -28.18 -10.25
CA GLU A 260 19.39 -27.95 -9.13
C GLU A 260 19.66 -26.59 -8.47
N ARG A 261 20.96 -26.23 -8.30
CA ARG A 261 21.38 -24.90 -7.82
C ARG A 261 20.91 -23.76 -8.73
N LEU A 262 20.83 -23.98 -10.05
CA LEU A 262 20.34 -22.99 -11.00
C LEU A 262 18.81 -22.90 -10.97
N GLN A 263 18.13 -24.04 -10.93
CA GLN A 263 16.67 -24.11 -10.77
C GLN A 263 16.21 -23.45 -9.47
N ALA A 264 16.98 -23.58 -8.38
CA ALA A 264 16.72 -22.90 -7.12
C ALA A 264 16.83 -21.37 -7.23
N LEU A 265 17.89 -20.86 -7.88
CA LEU A 265 18.01 -19.42 -8.17
C LEU A 265 16.86 -18.92 -9.07
N LEU A 266 16.46 -19.70 -10.07
CA LEU A 266 15.36 -19.36 -10.97
C LEU A 266 14.01 -19.28 -10.22
N LEU A 267 13.71 -20.23 -9.35
CA LEU A 267 12.53 -20.19 -8.46
C LEU A 267 12.53 -18.93 -7.58
N VAL A 268 13.66 -18.57 -6.96
CA VAL A 268 13.74 -17.36 -6.13
C VAL A 268 13.57 -16.09 -6.97
N CYS A 269 14.16 -16.03 -8.17
CA CYS A 269 13.93 -14.92 -9.10
C CYS A 269 12.45 -14.81 -9.49
N GLN A 270 11.81 -15.93 -9.81
CA GLN A 270 10.41 -15.99 -10.23
C GLN A 270 9.44 -15.56 -9.11
N TYR A 271 9.59 -16.11 -7.89
CA TYR A 271 8.79 -15.70 -6.73
C TYR A 271 8.92 -14.19 -6.46
N ARG A 272 10.15 -13.68 -6.49
CA ARG A 272 10.45 -12.25 -6.29
C ARG A 272 10.05 -11.37 -7.49
N MET A 273 9.80 -11.93 -8.67
CA MET A 273 9.20 -11.21 -9.80
C MET A 273 7.67 -11.22 -9.77
N GLY A 274 7.06 -12.23 -9.13
CA GLY A 274 5.62 -12.32 -8.96
C GLY A 274 5.07 -11.45 -7.82
N THR A 275 5.85 -11.18 -6.78
CA THR A 275 5.42 -10.49 -5.55
C THR A 275 5.57 -8.96 -5.62
N THR A 276 4.47 -8.24 -5.47
CA THR A 276 4.34 -6.78 -5.60
C THR A 276 4.82 -6.00 -4.38
N SER A 277 6.05 -6.22 -3.94
CA SER A 277 6.74 -5.33 -2.99
C SER A 277 7.69 -4.40 -3.75
N SER A 278 7.59 -3.09 -3.50
CA SER A 278 8.29 -2.04 -4.26
C SER A 278 9.83 -2.14 -4.25
N ASN A 279 10.41 -2.73 -3.19
CA ASN A 279 11.86 -3.00 -3.11
C ASN A 279 12.34 -4.19 -3.95
N THR A 280 11.45 -5.06 -4.42
CA THR A 280 11.85 -6.41 -4.87
C THR A 280 12.55 -6.43 -6.23
N THR A 281 12.14 -5.58 -7.18
CA THR A 281 12.68 -5.59 -8.56
C THR A 281 14.18 -5.33 -8.63
N THR A 282 14.70 -4.43 -7.80
CA THR A 282 16.15 -4.14 -7.74
C THR A 282 16.94 -5.31 -7.16
N SER A 283 16.36 -6.11 -6.26
CA SER A 283 16.98 -7.34 -5.75
C SER A 283 17.03 -8.43 -6.84
N VAL A 284 15.92 -8.65 -7.54
CA VAL A 284 15.77 -9.62 -8.64
C VAL A 284 16.89 -9.50 -9.69
N TRP A 285 17.20 -8.30 -10.15
CA TRP A 285 18.23 -8.11 -11.19
C TRP A 285 19.62 -8.64 -10.77
N HIS A 286 19.97 -8.47 -9.50
CA HIS A 286 21.23 -9.00 -8.96
C HIS A 286 21.20 -10.53 -8.85
N LEU A 287 20.07 -11.12 -8.46
CA LEU A 287 19.88 -12.57 -8.40
C LEU A 287 19.94 -13.23 -9.79
N ILE A 288 19.29 -12.63 -10.79
CA ILE A 288 19.41 -13.07 -12.20
C ILE A 288 20.86 -12.93 -12.68
N GLY A 289 21.57 -11.87 -12.29
CA GLY A 289 22.99 -11.72 -12.56
C GLY A 289 23.86 -12.82 -11.94
N VAL A 290 23.48 -13.39 -10.78
CA VAL A 290 24.13 -14.58 -10.21
C VAL A 290 23.80 -15.81 -11.05
N ALA A 291 22.52 -16.07 -11.31
CA ALA A 291 22.06 -17.22 -12.10
C ALA A 291 22.69 -17.24 -13.51
N ALA A 292 22.83 -16.08 -14.16
CA ALA A 292 23.53 -15.92 -15.44
C ALA A 292 24.96 -16.48 -15.40
N ARG A 293 25.74 -16.13 -14.35
CA ARG A 293 27.11 -16.65 -14.19
C ARG A 293 27.13 -18.15 -13.89
N THR A 294 26.23 -18.64 -13.04
CA THR A 294 26.05 -20.08 -12.76
C THR A 294 25.72 -20.87 -14.04
N CYS A 295 24.91 -20.31 -14.93
CA CYS A 295 24.50 -20.92 -16.19
C CYS A 295 25.62 -20.90 -17.26
N LEU A 296 26.40 -19.81 -17.30
CA LEU A 296 27.61 -19.73 -18.13
C LEU A 296 28.69 -20.71 -17.69
N GLU A 297 28.94 -20.83 -16.38
CA GLU A 297 29.87 -21.80 -15.77
C GLU A 297 29.53 -23.24 -16.15
N MET A 298 28.23 -23.57 -16.20
CA MET A 298 27.73 -24.89 -16.62
C MET A 298 27.73 -25.13 -18.14
N GLY A 299 28.17 -24.16 -18.95
CA GLY A 299 28.23 -24.30 -20.42
C GLY A 299 26.87 -24.34 -21.12
N LEU A 300 25.76 -24.02 -20.44
CA LEU A 300 24.40 -24.16 -20.99
C LEU A 300 24.06 -23.14 -22.10
N HIS A 301 24.97 -22.20 -22.38
CA HIS A 301 24.92 -21.25 -23.48
C HIS A 301 25.55 -21.80 -24.78
N ARG A 302 26.06 -23.04 -24.77
CA ARG A 302 26.76 -23.69 -25.90
C ARG A 302 25.97 -24.89 -26.43
N ALA A 303 25.70 -24.95 -27.74
CA ALA A 303 24.96 -26.06 -28.36
C ALA A 303 25.60 -27.44 -28.12
N ALA A 304 26.94 -27.49 -28.07
CA ALA A 304 27.70 -28.72 -27.81
C ALA A 304 27.34 -29.41 -26.48
N THR A 305 26.86 -28.66 -25.49
CA THR A 305 26.42 -29.18 -24.18
C THR A 305 25.19 -30.08 -24.28
N TYR A 306 24.41 -29.95 -25.37
CA TYR A 306 23.17 -30.68 -25.63
C TYR A 306 23.34 -31.86 -26.60
N ALA A 307 24.58 -32.21 -26.95
CA ALA A 307 24.87 -33.28 -27.92
C ALA A 307 24.55 -34.67 -27.36
N LEU A 308 23.83 -35.47 -28.14
CA LEU A 308 23.37 -36.81 -27.77
C LEU A 308 24.33 -37.91 -28.30
N PRO A 309 24.53 -39.02 -27.56
CA PRO A 309 25.23 -40.18 -28.08
C PRO A 309 24.53 -40.80 -29.30
N GLN A 310 25.31 -41.31 -30.26
CA GLN A 310 24.78 -42.05 -31.41
C GLN A 310 24.41 -43.50 -31.02
N THR A 311 23.35 -43.66 -30.22
CA THR A 311 22.70 -44.95 -29.93
C THR A 311 21.30 -45.04 -30.53
N ASN A 312 20.74 -46.25 -30.61
CA ASN A 312 19.43 -46.52 -31.23
C ASN A 312 18.32 -45.63 -30.65
N GLU A 313 17.39 -45.20 -31.50
CA GLU A 313 16.36 -44.21 -31.11
C GLU A 313 15.35 -44.71 -30.07
N ASP A 314 15.22 -46.02 -29.89
CA ASP A 314 14.35 -46.63 -28.87
C ASP A 314 15.05 -46.99 -27.54
N ASP A 315 16.33 -46.67 -27.40
CA ASP A 315 17.12 -46.84 -26.17
C ASP A 315 16.55 -45.99 -24.99
N PRO A 316 16.12 -46.60 -23.86
CA PRO A 316 15.53 -45.86 -22.76
C PRO A 316 16.52 -44.92 -22.05
N ASP A 317 17.81 -45.26 -21.98
CA ASP A 317 18.83 -44.41 -21.37
C ASP A 317 19.10 -43.17 -22.24
N ARG A 318 19.02 -43.34 -23.56
CA ARG A 318 19.06 -42.21 -24.50
C ARG A 318 17.85 -41.29 -24.31
N LYS A 319 16.63 -41.83 -24.22
CA LYS A 319 15.40 -41.03 -24.02
C LYS A 319 15.40 -40.28 -22.67
N ALA A 320 15.92 -40.90 -21.61
CA ALA A 320 16.11 -40.22 -20.32
C ALA A 320 17.11 -39.06 -20.41
N LYS A 321 18.21 -39.24 -21.16
CA LYS A 321 19.20 -38.18 -21.40
C LYS A 321 18.67 -37.07 -22.32
N GLU A 322 17.78 -37.39 -23.25
CA GLU A 322 17.05 -36.38 -24.04
C GLU A 322 16.16 -35.50 -23.14
N GLU A 323 15.41 -36.08 -22.20
CA GLU A 323 14.60 -35.34 -21.19
C GLU A 323 15.49 -34.45 -20.28
N GLU A 324 16.67 -34.94 -19.87
CA GLU A 324 17.65 -34.18 -19.08
C GLU A 324 18.21 -32.96 -19.85
N MET A 325 18.64 -33.17 -21.10
CA MET A 325 19.20 -32.09 -21.92
C MET A 325 18.14 -31.05 -22.30
N GLU A 326 16.91 -31.47 -22.58
CA GLU A 326 15.81 -30.55 -22.86
C GLU A 326 15.38 -29.75 -21.60
N THR A 327 15.42 -30.37 -20.41
CA THR A 327 15.24 -29.65 -19.13
C THR A 327 16.32 -28.57 -18.95
N LYS A 328 17.59 -28.90 -19.23
CA LYS A 328 18.70 -27.93 -19.21
C LYS A 328 18.55 -26.82 -20.26
N ARG A 329 17.95 -27.11 -21.43
CA ARG A 329 17.68 -26.11 -22.49
C ARG A 329 16.61 -25.12 -22.03
N ARG A 330 15.59 -25.61 -21.31
CA ARG A 330 14.53 -24.77 -20.70
C ARG A 330 15.05 -23.93 -19.54
N CYS A 331 15.95 -24.45 -18.70
CA CYS A 331 16.64 -23.66 -17.67
C CYS A 331 17.35 -22.44 -18.26
N PHE A 332 18.15 -22.66 -19.31
CA PHE A 332 18.88 -21.60 -19.99
C PHE A 332 17.95 -20.55 -20.61
N TRP A 333 16.95 -20.98 -21.39
CA TRP A 333 16.05 -20.02 -22.05
C TRP A 333 15.10 -19.29 -21.09
N SER A 334 14.73 -19.90 -19.96
CA SER A 334 13.98 -19.24 -18.89
C SER A 334 14.81 -18.10 -18.29
N LEU A 335 16.09 -18.37 -18.00
CA LEU A 335 17.04 -17.38 -17.50
C LEU A 335 17.24 -16.20 -18.46
N VAL A 336 17.35 -16.48 -19.77
CA VAL A 336 17.42 -15.43 -20.79
C VAL A 336 16.15 -14.57 -20.78
N ALA A 337 14.96 -15.18 -20.71
CA ALA A 337 13.70 -14.43 -20.65
C ALA A 337 13.63 -13.51 -19.40
N LEU A 338 14.04 -14.02 -18.23
CA LEU A 338 14.10 -13.28 -16.97
C LEU A 338 15.10 -12.10 -17.03
N ASP A 339 16.32 -12.30 -17.54
CA ASP A 339 17.31 -11.23 -17.73
C ASP A 339 16.76 -10.13 -18.65
N ARG A 340 16.20 -10.51 -19.80
CA ARG A 340 15.68 -9.55 -20.78
C ARG A 340 14.54 -8.71 -20.21
N VAL A 341 13.59 -9.29 -19.47
CA VAL A 341 12.46 -8.53 -18.90
C VAL A 341 12.89 -7.65 -17.72
N THR A 342 13.75 -8.13 -16.82
CA THR A 342 14.18 -7.35 -15.65
C THR A 342 15.19 -6.26 -16.01
N SER A 343 16.13 -6.55 -16.89
CA SER A 343 17.08 -5.55 -17.41
C SER A 343 16.36 -4.50 -18.29
N LEU A 344 15.27 -4.86 -18.98
CA LEU A 344 14.37 -3.89 -19.62
C LEU A 344 13.69 -2.97 -18.60
N ALA A 345 12.98 -3.53 -17.62
CA ALA A 345 12.25 -2.76 -16.61
C ALA A 345 13.13 -1.70 -15.96
N LEU A 346 14.30 -2.12 -15.49
CA LEU A 346 15.25 -1.26 -14.77
C LEU A 346 16.19 -0.49 -15.70
N GLY A 347 16.11 -0.67 -17.03
CA GLY A 347 16.98 -0.03 -18.02
C GLY A 347 18.46 -0.35 -17.82
N ARG A 348 18.77 -1.53 -17.29
CA ARG A 348 20.14 -1.96 -16.95
C ARG A 348 20.74 -2.78 -18.11
N PRO A 349 22.08 -2.89 -18.19
CA PRO A 349 22.71 -3.78 -19.16
C PRO A 349 22.29 -5.24 -18.96
N LEU A 350 22.09 -5.95 -20.07
CA LEU A 350 21.76 -7.37 -20.10
C LEU A 350 22.89 -8.22 -19.49
N ALA A 351 22.56 -9.18 -18.63
CA ALA A 351 23.52 -10.09 -18.01
C ALA A 351 24.10 -11.13 -19.01
N LEU A 352 23.31 -11.53 -20.01
CA LEU A 352 23.73 -12.42 -21.10
C LEU A 352 23.67 -11.66 -22.44
N GLN A 353 24.76 -11.61 -23.20
CA GLN A 353 24.75 -11.05 -24.57
C GLN A 353 24.28 -12.12 -25.58
N LEU A 354 23.87 -11.72 -26.79
CA LEU A 354 23.33 -12.66 -27.80
C LEU A 354 24.44 -13.36 -28.59
N GLU A 355 25.56 -12.66 -28.74
CA GLU A 355 26.74 -13.04 -29.52
C GLU A 355 27.50 -14.22 -28.89
N ASP A 356 27.29 -14.48 -27.59
CA ASP A 356 27.88 -15.59 -26.84
C ASP A 356 27.05 -16.89 -26.93
N ILE A 357 25.84 -16.85 -27.51
CA ILE A 357 24.83 -17.91 -27.47
C ILE A 357 24.69 -18.58 -28.84
N ASP A 358 24.91 -19.91 -28.92
CA ASP A 358 24.67 -20.69 -30.14
C ASP A 358 23.70 -21.88 -29.95
N VAL A 359 22.98 -21.91 -28.84
CA VAL A 359 21.97 -22.94 -28.49
C VAL A 359 20.66 -22.68 -29.21
N ASP A 360 20.04 -23.69 -29.82
CA ASP A 360 18.71 -23.56 -30.41
C ASP A 360 17.60 -23.45 -29.35
N LEU A 361 16.44 -22.94 -29.76
CA LEU A 361 15.23 -22.93 -28.93
C LEU A 361 14.69 -24.35 -28.67
N PRO A 362 13.95 -24.56 -27.57
CA PRO A 362 13.22 -25.81 -27.26
C PRO A 362 12.33 -26.30 -28.40
N LEU A 363 12.11 -27.62 -28.47
CA LEU A 363 11.30 -28.24 -29.53
C LEU A 363 9.79 -28.07 -29.29
N SER A 364 9.15 -27.26 -30.13
CA SER A 364 7.71 -26.94 -30.10
C SER A 364 6.86 -27.80 -31.04
N ALA A 365 5.53 -27.79 -30.85
CA ALA A 365 4.56 -28.39 -31.76
C ALA A 365 4.33 -27.54 -33.02
N THR A 366 3.81 -28.16 -34.08
CA THR A 366 3.21 -27.50 -35.25
C THR A 366 1.69 -27.43 -35.09
N LEU A 367 1.03 -26.47 -35.77
CA LEU A 367 -0.42 -26.22 -35.72
C LEU A 367 -1.29 -27.49 -35.74
N ASP A 368 -1.08 -28.37 -36.72
CA ASP A 368 -1.89 -29.58 -36.93
C ASP A 368 -1.76 -30.62 -35.79
N GLN A 369 -0.82 -30.43 -34.85
CA GLN A 369 -0.54 -31.32 -33.72
C GLN A 369 -0.98 -30.72 -32.38
N LEU A 370 -1.61 -29.55 -32.37
CA LEU A 370 -2.11 -28.91 -31.15
C LEU A 370 -3.42 -29.59 -30.68
N PRO A 371 -3.59 -29.84 -29.36
CA PRO A 371 -4.85 -30.36 -28.82
C PRO A 371 -6.00 -29.35 -29.00
N GLN A 372 -7.04 -29.75 -29.74
CA GLN A 372 -8.22 -28.91 -30.01
C GLN A 372 -9.30 -29.02 -28.92
N ASP A 373 -9.14 -29.93 -27.97
CA ASP A 373 -10.14 -30.33 -26.97
C ASP A 373 -10.02 -29.60 -25.62
N GLY A 374 -9.27 -28.50 -25.57
CA GLY A 374 -9.10 -27.67 -24.36
C GLY A 374 -8.34 -28.35 -23.21
N SER A 375 -7.77 -29.53 -23.44
CA SER A 375 -7.17 -30.36 -22.39
C SER A 375 -5.99 -29.69 -21.65
N PRO A 376 -5.78 -29.95 -20.34
CA PRO A 376 -4.72 -29.31 -19.57
C PRO A 376 -3.32 -29.71 -20.06
N LEU A 377 -2.54 -28.71 -20.49
CA LEU A 377 -1.18 -28.91 -20.99
C LEU A 377 -0.15 -29.22 -19.86
N SER A 378 -0.53 -29.00 -18.61
CA SER A 378 0.34 -28.84 -17.43
C SER A 378 0.84 -30.12 -16.77
N SER A 379 0.36 -31.29 -17.18
CA SER A 379 0.84 -32.60 -16.71
C SER A 379 1.21 -33.54 -17.85
N ALA A 380 1.45 -32.99 -19.05
CA ALA A 380 1.74 -33.76 -20.25
C ALA A 380 3.09 -34.49 -20.16
N PRO A 381 3.17 -35.81 -20.43
CA PRO A 381 4.44 -36.55 -20.45
C PRO A 381 5.42 -36.00 -21.50
N TYR A 382 6.71 -36.14 -21.24
CA TYR A 382 7.79 -35.71 -22.13
C TYR A 382 7.58 -36.17 -23.58
N GLY A 383 7.82 -35.26 -24.54
CA GLY A 383 7.75 -35.56 -25.97
C GLY A 383 6.34 -35.72 -26.57
N THR A 384 5.27 -35.70 -25.77
CA THR A 384 3.88 -35.76 -26.27
C THR A 384 3.46 -34.47 -27.02
N PRO A 385 2.41 -34.50 -27.87
CA PRO A 385 1.90 -33.31 -28.54
C PRO A 385 1.49 -32.20 -27.56
N GLN A 386 0.81 -32.55 -26.46
CA GLN A 386 0.44 -31.65 -25.36
C GLN A 386 1.67 -30.96 -24.74
N TYR A 387 2.75 -31.72 -24.49
CA TYR A 387 4.00 -31.19 -23.95
C TYR A 387 4.70 -30.25 -24.94
N ARG A 388 4.72 -30.61 -26.24
CA ARG A 388 5.25 -29.74 -27.31
C ARG A 388 4.40 -28.49 -27.54
N ALA A 389 3.09 -28.56 -27.30
CA ALA A 389 2.17 -27.42 -27.32
C ALA A 389 2.44 -26.45 -26.17
N ALA A 390 2.61 -26.94 -24.92
CA ALA A 390 3.09 -26.13 -23.80
C ALA A 390 4.44 -25.46 -24.12
N THR A 391 5.32 -26.19 -24.81
CA THR A 391 6.65 -25.69 -25.21
C THR A 391 6.56 -24.59 -26.27
N SER A 392 5.57 -24.61 -27.17
CA SER A 392 5.40 -23.57 -28.20
C SER A 392 5.14 -22.18 -27.60
N VAL A 393 4.32 -22.11 -26.54
CA VAL A 393 4.05 -20.90 -25.76
C VAL A 393 5.34 -20.32 -25.20
N PHE A 394 6.11 -21.12 -24.46
CA PHE A 394 7.41 -20.73 -23.92
C PHE A 394 8.38 -20.20 -24.99
N VAL A 395 8.55 -20.94 -26.10
CA VAL A 395 9.44 -20.58 -27.20
C VAL A 395 9.05 -19.23 -27.83
N HIS A 396 7.75 -18.97 -28.00
CA HIS A 396 7.26 -17.74 -28.58
C HIS A 396 7.44 -16.53 -27.64
N ILE A 397 7.29 -16.72 -26.32
CA ILE A 397 7.62 -15.71 -25.30
C ILE A 397 9.12 -15.38 -25.31
N VAL A 398 9.98 -16.39 -25.36
CA VAL A 398 11.45 -16.19 -25.41
C VAL A 398 11.85 -15.38 -26.64
N ARG A 399 11.25 -15.63 -27.81
CA ARG A 399 11.51 -14.83 -29.04
C ARG A 399 11.19 -13.35 -28.86
N TYR A 400 10.06 -12.99 -28.25
CA TYR A 400 9.76 -11.58 -27.91
C TYR A 400 10.84 -10.96 -27.02
N ARG A 401 11.24 -11.66 -25.96
CA ARG A 401 12.27 -11.18 -25.03
C ARG A 401 13.64 -11.02 -25.70
N LEU A 402 13.95 -11.78 -26.75
CA LEU A 402 15.13 -11.55 -27.59
C LEU A 402 15.05 -10.28 -28.43
N ILE A 403 13.87 -9.98 -29.02
CA ILE A 403 13.65 -8.73 -29.76
C ILE A 403 13.83 -7.52 -28.83
N CYS A 404 13.27 -7.55 -27.62
CA CYS A 404 13.54 -6.55 -26.57
C CYS A 404 15.04 -6.37 -26.31
N GLY A 405 15.81 -7.47 -26.22
CA GLY A 405 17.26 -7.43 -26.02
C GLY A 405 18.03 -6.75 -27.16
N LYS A 406 17.65 -7.03 -28.41
CA LYS A 406 18.22 -6.37 -29.60
C LYS A 406 18.00 -4.86 -29.55
N ILE A 407 16.79 -4.42 -29.22
CA ILE A 407 16.41 -2.99 -29.12
C ILE A 407 17.26 -2.28 -28.05
N ILE A 408 17.40 -2.86 -26.86
CA ILE A 408 18.23 -2.32 -25.77
C ILE A 408 19.68 -2.10 -26.23
N ASN A 409 20.28 -3.11 -26.86
CA ASN A 409 21.68 -3.06 -27.29
C ASN A 409 21.92 -2.10 -28.48
N ALA A 410 20.95 -1.98 -29.41
CA ALA A 410 21.10 -1.18 -30.62
C ALA A 410 20.86 0.32 -30.41
N LEU A 411 19.82 0.70 -29.65
CA LEU A 411 19.36 2.11 -29.56
C LEU A 411 19.66 2.77 -28.20
N HIS A 412 19.70 2.00 -27.11
CA HIS A 412 19.73 2.55 -25.74
C HIS A 412 21.07 2.40 -25.00
N ARG A 413 22.09 1.85 -25.66
CA ARG A 413 23.46 1.69 -25.13
C ARG A 413 24.32 2.93 -25.45
N SER A 414 25.27 3.29 -24.57
CA SER A 414 26.06 4.53 -24.73
C SER A 414 26.91 4.53 -26.02
N ALA A 415 26.70 5.54 -26.87
CA ALA A 415 27.15 5.62 -28.27
C ALA A 415 28.68 5.70 -28.52
N LYS A 416 29.54 5.58 -27.50
CA LYS A 416 31.00 5.76 -27.66
C LYS A 416 31.74 4.61 -28.36
N HIS A 417 31.12 3.43 -28.51
CA HIS A 417 31.77 2.25 -29.11
C HIS A 417 30.81 1.37 -29.93
N VAL A 418 30.23 1.91 -31.01
CA VAL A 418 29.60 1.10 -32.08
C VAL A 418 30.02 1.62 -33.45
N THR A 419 31.18 1.16 -33.94
CA THR A 419 31.56 1.31 -35.36
C THR A 419 31.04 0.11 -36.16
N PHE A 420 29.73 0.05 -36.40
CA PHE A 420 29.19 -0.78 -37.47
C PHE A 420 29.12 0.05 -38.77
N ALA A 421 29.39 -0.63 -39.88
CA ALA A 421 29.51 0.00 -41.19
C ALA A 421 28.25 -0.23 -42.04
N VAL A 422 28.02 0.68 -42.98
CA VAL A 422 27.04 0.62 -44.08
C VAL A 422 25.56 0.70 -43.68
N ILE A 423 25.12 0.15 -42.54
CA ILE A 423 23.70 0.20 -42.11
C ILE A 423 23.48 1.37 -41.14
N SER A 424 22.47 2.20 -41.41
CA SER A 424 22.05 3.33 -40.57
C SER A 424 21.19 2.91 -39.36
N TYR A 425 21.09 3.77 -38.35
CA TYR A 425 20.19 3.56 -37.21
C TYR A 425 18.71 3.48 -37.62
N GLU A 426 18.31 4.17 -38.68
CA GLU A 426 16.96 4.11 -39.23
C GLU A 426 16.67 2.75 -39.86
N GLU A 427 17.59 2.21 -40.68
CA GLU A 427 17.46 0.86 -41.24
C GLU A 427 17.44 -0.23 -40.16
N MET A 428 18.23 -0.08 -39.10
CA MET A 428 18.18 -0.99 -37.95
C MET A 428 16.85 -0.92 -37.20
N ARG A 429 16.30 0.29 -36.96
CA ARG A 429 14.97 0.48 -36.37
C ARG A 429 13.87 -0.15 -37.24
N THR A 430 13.92 0.04 -38.55
CA THR A 430 12.98 -0.56 -39.51
C THR A 430 13.08 -2.08 -39.57
N ALA A 431 14.29 -2.64 -39.53
CA ALA A 431 14.49 -4.09 -39.52
C ALA A 431 13.91 -4.76 -38.26
N LEU A 432 14.13 -4.17 -37.09
CA LEU A 432 13.58 -4.66 -35.82
C LEU A 432 12.05 -4.49 -35.73
N ALA A 433 11.49 -3.41 -36.28
CA ALA A 433 10.04 -3.22 -36.37
C ALA A 433 9.38 -4.32 -37.23
N ARG A 434 10.02 -4.72 -38.33
CA ARG A 434 9.55 -5.86 -39.15
C ARG A 434 9.64 -7.20 -38.40
N GLU A 435 10.76 -7.48 -37.72
CA GLU A 435 10.91 -8.71 -36.93
C GLU A 435 9.85 -8.83 -35.82
N LEU A 436 9.48 -7.71 -35.20
CA LEU A 436 8.44 -7.62 -34.18
C LEU A 436 7.02 -7.86 -34.76
N GLN A 437 6.72 -7.33 -35.95
CA GLN A 437 5.44 -7.57 -36.64
C GLN A 437 5.33 -9.02 -37.14
N GLU A 438 6.42 -9.61 -37.64
CA GLU A 438 6.48 -11.03 -38.04
C GLU A 438 6.22 -11.94 -36.83
N TRP A 439 6.89 -11.69 -35.70
CA TRP A 439 6.62 -12.38 -34.43
C TRP A 439 5.14 -12.30 -34.01
N HIS A 440 4.55 -11.10 -34.03
CA HIS A 440 3.15 -10.92 -33.62
C HIS A 440 2.16 -11.64 -34.54
N THR A 441 2.41 -11.69 -35.86
CA THR A 441 1.56 -12.44 -36.81
C THR A 441 1.64 -13.96 -36.58
N GLU A 442 2.76 -14.49 -36.07
CA GLU A 442 2.90 -15.91 -35.75
C GLU A 442 2.13 -16.36 -34.49
N THR A 443 1.54 -15.44 -33.71
CA THR A 443 0.73 -15.78 -32.51
C THR A 443 -0.45 -16.70 -32.83
N ALA A 444 -1.01 -16.59 -34.04
CA ALA A 444 -2.07 -17.47 -34.55
C ALA A 444 -1.66 -18.95 -34.68
N ASN A 445 -0.37 -19.27 -34.54
CA ASN A 445 0.15 -20.64 -34.54
C ASN A 445 0.17 -21.29 -33.14
N LEU A 446 -0.26 -20.60 -32.08
CA LEU A 446 -0.23 -21.06 -30.69
C LEU A 446 -1.61 -21.58 -30.21
N PRO A 447 -1.67 -22.47 -29.19
CA PRO A 447 -2.90 -23.01 -28.62
C PRO A 447 -3.59 -22.02 -27.65
N LEU A 448 -3.91 -20.84 -28.16
CA LEU A 448 -4.49 -19.71 -27.42
C LEU A 448 -6.03 -19.82 -27.30
N VAL A 449 -6.58 -19.11 -26.33
CA VAL A 449 -8.00 -19.02 -25.99
C VAL A 449 -8.38 -17.54 -26.00
N LYS A 450 -9.56 -17.21 -26.55
CA LYS A 450 -10.07 -15.83 -26.63
C LYS A 450 -10.83 -15.44 -25.36
N SER A 451 -10.71 -14.17 -24.96
CA SER A 451 -11.30 -13.56 -23.76
C SER A 451 -12.68 -14.11 -23.37
N ASP A 452 -13.67 -14.02 -24.27
CA ASP A 452 -15.09 -14.29 -23.99
C ASP A 452 -15.40 -15.74 -23.51
N ALA A 453 -14.48 -16.68 -23.72
CA ALA A 453 -14.63 -18.07 -23.28
C ALA A 453 -14.16 -18.32 -21.83
N ALA A 454 -13.43 -17.38 -21.21
CA ALA A 454 -12.77 -17.57 -19.91
C ALA A 454 -13.72 -17.74 -18.72
N ALA A 455 -15.02 -17.43 -18.88
CA ALA A 455 -16.05 -17.62 -17.86
C ALA A 455 -16.35 -19.09 -17.49
N ALA A 456 -15.65 -20.07 -18.09
CA ALA A 456 -15.85 -21.50 -17.89
C ALA A 456 -14.56 -22.22 -17.43
N SER A 457 -14.41 -22.36 -16.10
CA SER A 457 -13.36 -23.13 -15.38
C SER A 457 -11.99 -22.44 -15.20
N PRO A 458 -11.70 -21.91 -13.98
CA PRO A 458 -10.39 -21.34 -13.61
C PRO A 458 -9.19 -22.26 -13.89
N ALA A 459 -9.39 -23.58 -13.80
CA ALA A 459 -8.35 -24.61 -14.03
C ALA A 459 -7.82 -24.70 -15.49
N SER A 460 -8.07 -23.68 -16.31
CA SER A 460 -7.58 -23.50 -17.68
C SER A 460 -6.98 -22.12 -17.97
N GLY A 461 -7.20 -21.13 -17.09
CA GLY A 461 -7.04 -19.70 -17.35
C GLY A 461 -5.63 -19.13 -17.18
N SER A 462 -4.62 -19.68 -17.86
CA SER A 462 -3.30 -19.02 -17.86
C SER A 462 -3.21 -17.90 -18.90
N SER A 463 -2.85 -16.71 -18.42
CA SER A 463 -2.43 -15.53 -19.20
C SER A 463 -1.59 -15.81 -20.46
N PHE A 464 -0.62 -16.72 -20.38
CA PHE A 464 0.28 -17.07 -21.48
C PHE A 464 -0.44 -17.79 -22.63
N ARG A 465 -1.74 -18.10 -22.46
CA ARG A 465 -2.65 -18.66 -23.45
C ARG A 465 -3.73 -17.67 -23.93
N CYS A 466 -3.73 -16.43 -23.47
CA CYS A 466 -4.62 -15.35 -23.96
C CYS A 466 -4.04 -14.74 -25.24
N GLU A 467 -4.87 -14.48 -26.25
CA GLU A 467 -4.45 -13.87 -27.54
C GLU A 467 -4.10 -12.39 -27.37
N GLU A 468 -4.89 -11.71 -26.55
CA GLU A 468 -4.84 -10.29 -26.26
C GLU A 468 -3.55 -9.89 -25.53
N TRP A 469 -2.97 -10.79 -24.71
CA TRP A 469 -1.68 -10.61 -24.05
C TRP A 469 -0.51 -10.44 -25.05
N TYR A 470 -0.49 -11.21 -26.14
CA TYR A 470 0.56 -11.09 -27.17
C TYR A 470 0.41 -9.80 -27.99
N ARG A 471 -0.84 -9.33 -28.19
CA ARG A 471 -1.12 -8.03 -28.82
C ARG A 471 -0.57 -6.87 -27.98
N LEU A 472 -0.73 -6.93 -26.66
CA LEU A 472 -0.17 -5.91 -25.76
C LEU A 472 1.37 -5.90 -25.82
N LEU A 473 2.01 -7.07 -25.82
CA LEU A 473 3.47 -7.15 -25.97
C LEU A 473 3.96 -6.56 -27.30
N TYR A 474 3.25 -6.79 -28.41
CA TYR A 474 3.58 -6.18 -29.70
C TYR A 474 3.69 -4.64 -29.61
N HIS A 475 2.64 -3.97 -29.12
CA HIS A 475 2.64 -2.50 -29.04
C HIS A 475 3.70 -1.94 -28.07
N ASN A 476 3.99 -2.64 -26.98
CA ASN A 476 5.09 -2.28 -26.08
C ASN A 476 6.47 -2.38 -26.77
N GLY A 477 6.69 -3.37 -27.63
CA GLY A 477 7.89 -3.48 -28.44
C GLY A 477 8.04 -2.33 -29.45
N VAL A 478 6.93 -1.82 -30.01
CA VAL A 478 6.95 -0.65 -30.91
C VAL A 478 7.28 0.64 -30.13
N LEU A 479 6.72 0.82 -28.94
CA LEU A 479 7.05 1.96 -28.06
C LEU A 479 8.55 1.99 -27.70
N MET A 480 9.16 0.82 -27.46
CA MET A 480 10.61 0.71 -27.25
C MET A 480 11.45 1.09 -28.48
N LEU A 481 10.91 0.98 -29.70
CA LEU A 481 11.64 1.22 -30.96
C LEU A 481 11.62 2.68 -31.42
N PHE A 482 10.57 3.44 -31.11
CA PHE A 482 10.32 4.77 -31.68
C PHE A 482 10.38 5.94 -30.69
N ARG A 483 10.45 5.70 -29.38
CA ARG A 483 10.71 6.76 -28.38
C ARG A 483 12.15 7.32 -28.48
N PRO A 484 12.43 8.53 -27.97
CA PRO A 484 13.78 9.08 -27.93
C PRO A 484 14.81 8.17 -27.25
N SER A 485 16.04 8.15 -27.78
CA SER A 485 17.11 7.29 -27.29
C SER A 485 18.50 7.96 -27.36
N PRO A 486 19.49 7.54 -26.54
CA PRO A 486 20.85 8.09 -26.58
C PRO A 486 21.62 7.92 -27.91
N CYS A 487 21.20 7.00 -28.79
CA CYS A 487 21.79 6.83 -30.13
C CYS A 487 20.95 7.50 -31.24
N LEU A 488 19.65 7.73 -31.02
CA LEU A 488 18.74 8.29 -32.00
C LEU A 488 17.67 9.14 -31.30
N ASN A 489 17.76 10.45 -31.53
CA ASN A 489 16.84 11.46 -31.00
C ASN A 489 16.19 12.24 -32.15
N ASP A 490 15.50 11.52 -33.05
CA ASP A 490 14.84 12.09 -34.22
C ASP A 490 13.35 12.37 -34.01
N ALA A 491 12.77 11.94 -32.88
CA ALA A 491 11.33 12.04 -32.61
C ALA A 491 10.78 13.46 -32.78
N SER A 492 11.49 14.47 -32.28
CA SER A 492 11.13 15.90 -32.37
C SER A 492 11.15 16.50 -33.78
N VAL A 493 11.56 15.74 -34.79
CA VAL A 493 11.61 16.15 -36.20
C VAL A 493 11.06 15.10 -37.16
N ASN A 494 10.68 13.92 -36.67
CA ASN A 494 10.18 12.79 -37.45
C ASN A 494 8.73 12.45 -37.07
N SER A 495 7.78 13.04 -37.79
CA SER A 495 6.35 12.86 -37.56
C SER A 495 5.89 11.39 -37.65
N LEU A 496 6.59 10.53 -38.41
CA LEU A 496 6.26 9.10 -38.49
C LEU A 496 6.69 8.35 -37.22
N ALA A 497 7.79 8.75 -36.58
CA ALA A 497 8.20 8.20 -35.29
C ALA A 497 7.21 8.59 -34.19
N LEU A 498 6.81 9.87 -34.13
CA LEU A 498 5.78 10.35 -33.21
C LEU A 498 4.44 9.63 -33.40
N GLN A 499 4.00 9.43 -34.65
CA GLN A 499 2.76 8.70 -34.95
C GLN A 499 2.81 7.24 -34.45
N ASN A 500 3.91 6.52 -34.72
CA ASN A 500 4.10 5.14 -34.25
C ASN A 500 4.09 5.04 -32.71
N VAL A 501 4.65 6.03 -32.00
CA VAL A 501 4.58 6.11 -30.53
C VAL A 501 3.15 6.38 -30.08
N PHE A 502 2.46 7.35 -30.68
CA PHE A 502 1.08 7.71 -30.31
C PHE A 502 0.08 6.56 -30.52
N ASP A 503 0.09 5.93 -31.69
CA ASP A 503 -0.82 4.81 -31.98
C ASP A 503 -0.52 3.61 -31.08
N SER A 504 0.75 3.24 -30.89
CA SER A 504 1.10 2.10 -30.04
C SER A 504 0.84 2.37 -28.56
N ALA A 505 0.98 3.62 -28.10
CA ALA A 505 0.57 4.02 -26.76
C ALA A 505 -0.94 3.82 -26.57
N ARG A 506 -1.75 4.30 -27.53
CA ARG A 506 -3.22 4.16 -27.49
C ARG A 506 -3.64 2.69 -27.46
N GLU A 507 -3.12 1.86 -28.34
CA GLU A 507 -3.53 0.44 -28.40
C GLU A 507 -3.04 -0.34 -27.17
N ALA A 508 -1.82 -0.08 -26.65
CA ALA A 508 -1.35 -0.69 -25.41
C ALA A 508 -2.23 -0.29 -24.20
N ILE A 509 -2.61 0.99 -24.12
CA ILE A 509 -3.53 1.51 -23.10
C ILE A 509 -4.92 0.88 -23.23
N SER A 510 -5.47 0.76 -24.45
CA SER A 510 -6.79 0.18 -24.68
C SER A 510 -6.83 -1.30 -24.31
N LEU A 511 -5.82 -2.07 -24.73
CA LEU A 511 -5.69 -3.48 -24.39
C LEU A 511 -5.52 -3.71 -22.89
N LEU A 512 -4.89 -2.79 -22.16
CA LEU A 512 -4.81 -2.83 -20.69
C LEU A 512 -6.14 -2.48 -20.01
N SER A 513 -6.96 -1.59 -20.59
CA SER A 513 -8.24 -1.16 -20.00
C SER A 513 -9.39 -2.17 -20.13
N ASP A 514 -9.28 -3.13 -21.06
CA ASP A 514 -10.23 -4.25 -21.14
C ASP A 514 -9.91 -5.26 -20.02
N ALA A 515 -10.63 -5.19 -18.90
CA ALA A 515 -10.26 -5.78 -17.61
C ALA A 515 -9.78 -7.25 -17.62
N VAL A 516 -10.27 -8.10 -18.55
CA VAL A 516 -9.78 -9.49 -18.72
C VAL A 516 -8.27 -9.56 -18.99
N VAL A 517 -7.71 -8.53 -19.63
CA VAL A 517 -6.27 -8.39 -19.88
C VAL A 517 -5.52 -7.84 -18.67
N ALA A 518 -6.15 -7.03 -17.80
CA ALA A 518 -5.52 -6.52 -16.59
C ALA A 518 -5.10 -7.69 -15.66
N ASP A 519 -6.05 -8.57 -15.31
CA ASP A 519 -5.84 -9.77 -14.50
C ASP A 519 -4.73 -10.66 -15.13
N VAL A 520 -4.82 -10.84 -16.45
CA VAL A 520 -3.89 -11.61 -17.28
C VAL A 520 -2.47 -11.02 -17.31
N VAL A 521 -2.31 -9.69 -17.23
CA VAL A 521 -1.01 -9.00 -17.27
C VAL A 521 -0.37 -8.92 -15.88
N GLU A 522 -1.14 -8.61 -14.84
CA GLU A 522 -0.71 -8.56 -13.45
C GLU A 522 -0.25 -9.95 -12.94
N ALA A 523 -0.85 -11.03 -13.45
CA ALA A 523 -0.45 -12.41 -13.14
C ALA A 523 0.83 -12.89 -13.86
N SER A 524 1.35 -12.17 -14.86
CA SER A 524 2.26 -12.76 -15.88
C SER A 524 3.51 -11.96 -16.23
N THR A 525 3.54 -10.66 -15.92
CA THR A 525 4.69 -9.79 -16.20
C THR A 525 5.08 -8.96 -14.98
N PRO A 526 6.37 -8.64 -14.78
CA PRO A 526 6.76 -7.68 -13.76
C PRO A 526 6.15 -6.31 -14.10
N SER A 527 5.40 -5.75 -13.15
CA SER A 527 4.59 -4.51 -13.22
C SER A 527 5.36 -3.20 -13.46
N HIS A 528 6.58 -3.29 -14.00
CA HIS A 528 7.48 -2.20 -14.30
C HIS A 528 8.11 -2.30 -15.71
N THR A 529 7.55 -3.12 -16.62
CA THR A 529 8.03 -3.19 -18.02
C THR A 529 7.19 -2.44 -19.05
N THR A 530 5.88 -2.27 -18.82
CA THR A 530 4.92 -1.86 -19.88
C THR A 530 4.46 -0.41 -19.78
N ASP A 531 3.92 0.01 -18.62
CA ASP A 531 3.35 1.37 -18.40
C ASP A 531 4.29 2.54 -18.74
N MET A 532 5.58 2.24 -18.83
CA MET A 532 6.62 3.17 -18.44
C MET A 532 7.26 3.92 -19.61
N SER A 533 6.77 3.78 -20.85
CA SER A 533 7.41 4.31 -22.06
C SER A 533 6.73 5.54 -22.70
N VAL A 534 5.56 5.95 -22.21
CA VAL A 534 4.56 6.66 -23.04
C VAL A 534 4.56 8.21 -22.98
N ALA A 535 4.73 8.86 -21.82
CA ALA A 535 4.34 10.27 -21.67
C ALA A 535 5.45 11.31 -21.37
N ALA A 536 6.70 11.06 -21.79
CA ALA A 536 7.82 11.99 -21.54
C ALA A 536 7.77 13.29 -22.37
N ALA A 537 6.77 13.48 -23.23
CA ALA A 537 6.82 14.43 -24.33
C ALA A 537 6.30 15.85 -24.01
N VAL A 538 5.77 16.13 -22.81
CA VAL A 538 4.76 17.19 -22.63
C VAL A 538 5.19 18.32 -21.66
N ASN A 539 5.51 19.48 -22.26
CA ASN A 539 5.58 20.86 -21.71
C ASN A 539 6.82 21.32 -20.91
N ALA A 540 7.34 22.50 -21.29
CA ALA A 540 8.24 23.36 -20.50
C ALA A 540 8.15 24.85 -20.93
N ALA A 541 8.00 25.81 -19.99
CA ALA A 541 8.38 27.24 -20.07
C ALA A 541 7.88 28.06 -18.83
N PRO A 542 8.65 29.00 -18.22
CA PRO A 542 8.27 29.73 -16.99
C PRO A 542 8.31 31.28 -17.06
N PHE A 543 7.80 32.01 -16.03
CA PHE A 543 8.17 33.44 -15.80
C PHE A 543 7.94 34.00 -14.35
N SER A 544 9.05 34.34 -13.67
CA SER A 544 9.34 35.50 -12.76
C SER A 544 8.63 35.80 -11.41
N ALA A 545 9.47 36.29 -10.47
CA ALA A 545 9.22 37.05 -9.21
C ALA A 545 8.63 36.28 -8.01
N ASP A 546 8.99 36.57 -6.74
CA ASP A 546 9.78 37.70 -6.18
C ASP A 546 10.81 37.22 -5.12
N LEU A 547 11.77 38.08 -4.69
CA LEU A 547 12.89 37.64 -3.83
C LEU A 547 13.29 38.67 -2.74
N ALA A 548 12.86 38.45 -1.49
CA ALA A 548 13.31 39.23 -0.33
C ALA A 548 13.28 38.45 1.01
N ASN A 549 14.28 38.68 1.86
CA ASN A 549 14.38 38.29 3.28
C ASN A 549 14.16 36.80 3.65
N MET A 550 15.25 36.03 3.60
CA MET A 550 15.47 34.96 4.59
C MET A 550 16.83 35.13 5.27
N THR A 551 16.81 35.38 6.58
CA THR A 551 17.92 35.04 7.46
C THR A 551 18.05 33.51 7.51
N VAL A 552 19.28 32.99 7.59
CA VAL A 552 19.52 31.56 7.75
C VAL A 552 19.05 31.13 9.15
N ASP A 553 17.91 30.46 9.23
CA ASP A 553 17.51 29.75 10.44
C ASP A 553 18.52 28.59 10.66
N SER A 554 19.12 28.52 11.84
CA SER A 554 20.27 27.64 12.11
C SER A 554 19.94 26.17 12.35
N THR A 555 18.65 25.84 12.49
CA THR A 555 18.14 24.50 12.80
C THR A 555 17.36 23.99 11.59
N PRO A 556 17.66 22.79 11.06
CA PRO A 556 16.85 22.21 9.98
C PRO A 556 15.42 21.90 10.45
N PRO A 557 14.46 21.67 9.53
CA PRO A 557 13.13 21.19 9.90
C PRO A 557 13.19 19.81 10.56
N ILE A 558 12.40 19.59 11.60
CA ILE A 558 12.15 18.24 12.13
C ILE A 558 11.28 17.46 11.14
N ARG A 559 11.61 16.19 10.91
CA ARG A 559 10.86 15.27 10.05
C ARG A 559 10.14 14.27 10.95
N ILE A 560 8.81 14.37 11.04
CA ILE A 560 7.96 13.53 11.90
C ILE A 560 7.11 12.64 11.02
N GLY A 561 7.26 11.32 11.17
CA GLY A 561 6.47 10.33 10.42
C GLY A 561 5.35 9.75 11.29
N ASN A 562 4.10 9.78 10.81
CA ASN A 562 3.00 9.11 11.49
C ASN A 562 2.79 7.70 10.92
N VAL A 563 2.67 6.69 11.78
CA VAL A 563 2.58 5.26 11.43
C VAL A 563 1.27 4.57 11.83
N SER A 564 0.27 5.33 12.31
CA SER A 564 -1.06 4.78 12.63
C SER A 564 -2.14 5.86 12.66
N GLY A 565 -3.28 5.56 12.04
CA GLY A 565 -4.51 6.36 12.10
C GLY A 565 -5.71 5.67 12.76
N ALA A 566 -5.55 4.44 13.27
CA ALA A 566 -6.58 3.67 13.96
C ALA A 566 -5.99 2.47 14.71
N THR A 567 -6.76 1.82 15.59
CA THR A 567 -6.39 0.45 16.01
C THR A 567 -6.31 -0.50 14.81
N GLY A 568 -5.38 -1.44 14.84
CA GLY A 568 -5.21 -2.42 13.77
C GLY A 568 -4.83 -1.83 12.40
N ASP A 569 -4.34 -0.58 12.35
CA ASP A 569 -3.71 -0.02 11.15
C ASP A 569 -2.42 -0.80 10.79
N HIS A 570 -1.95 -0.60 9.56
CA HIS A 570 -0.97 -1.43 8.85
C HIS A 570 0.17 -1.97 9.75
N PRO A 571 0.29 -3.30 9.95
CA PRO A 571 1.10 -3.88 11.03
C PRO A 571 2.60 -3.66 10.91
N HIS A 572 3.14 -3.32 9.73
CA HIS A 572 4.56 -3.00 9.53
C HIS A 572 4.81 -1.50 9.25
N ALA A 573 3.86 -0.61 9.60
CA ALA A 573 3.97 0.82 9.31
C ALA A 573 5.19 1.47 9.99
N MET A 574 5.46 1.11 11.26
CA MET A 574 6.67 1.54 11.96
C MET A 574 7.94 1.07 11.26
N ALA A 575 8.04 -0.21 10.89
CA ALA A 575 9.20 -0.73 10.17
C ALA A 575 9.44 -0.03 8.83
N ARG A 576 8.39 0.27 8.06
CA ARG A 576 8.46 1.04 6.79
C ARG A 576 8.92 2.49 7.00
N MET A 577 8.47 3.13 8.08
CA MET A 577 8.87 4.49 8.43
C MET A 577 10.33 4.55 8.90
N VAL A 578 10.74 3.58 9.71
CA VAL A 578 12.13 3.38 10.15
C VAL A 578 13.05 3.10 8.97
N SER A 579 12.65 2.23 8.02
CA SER A 579 13.45 1.85 6.85
C SER A 579 13.62 3.02 5.88
N SER A 580 12.51 3.67 5.48
CA SER A 580 12.40 4.49 4.27
C SER A 580 11.90 5.92 4.50
N GLY A 581 11.40 6.27 5.69
CA GLY A 581 10.89 7.60 5.99
C GLY A 581 11.98 8.65 6.21
N ASN A 582 13.12 8.24 6.78
CA ASN A 582 14.24 9.13 7.16
C ASN A 582 13.79 10.25 8.12
N VAL A 583 13.14 9.86 9.21
CA VAL A 583 12.49 10.75 10.19
C VAL A 583 13.29 10.88 11.49
N ASP A 584 13.23 12.04 12.15
CA ASP A 584 13.80 12.24 13.49
C ASP A 584 12.93 11.58 14.58
N VAL A 585 11.60 11.58 14.35
CA VAL A 585 10.59 11.09 15.30
C VAL A 585 9.50 10.31 14.57
N ILE A 586 9.09 9.20 15.17
CA ILE A 586 7.90 8.44 14.77
C ILE A 586 6.77 8.73 15.76
N THR A 587 5.59 9.03 15.22
CA THR A 587 4.33 9.16 15.95
C THR A 587 3.30 8.15 15.47
N GLY A 588 2.24 7.94 16.25
CA GLY A 588 1.07 7.20 15.76
C GLY A 588 -0.15 7.41 16.65
N ASP A 589 -1.32 7.33 16.03
CA ASP A 589 -2.62 7.37 16.69
C ASP A 589 -3.33 6.02 16.58
N TRP A 590 -3.64 5.41 17.72
CA TRP A 590 -4.41 4.16 17.79
C TRP A 590 -5.81 4.35 18.43
N LEU A 591 -6.22 5.59 18.75
CA LEU A 591 -7.32 5.86 19.69
C LEU A 591 -8.53 6.61 19.09
N SER A 592 -9.59 5.86 18.80
CA SER A 592 -10.94 6.44 18.70
C SER A 592 -11.70 6.43 20.03
N GLU A 593 -12.77 7.21 20.15
CA GLU A 593 -13.71 7.09 21.28
C GLU A 593 -14.31 5.68 21.41
N MET A 594 -14.50 4.95 20.31
CA MET A 594 -14.92 3.55 20.33
C MET A 594 -13.85 2.64 20.96
N ASN A 595 -12.58 2.83 20.61
CA ASN A 595 -11.46 2.05 21.15
C ASN A 595 -11.36 2.15 22.67
N ILE A 596 -11.40 3.38 23.19
CA ILE A 596 -11.30 3.65 24.62
C ILE A 596 -12.47 3.00 25.36
N ALA A 597 -13.69 3.05 24.81
CA ALA A 597 -14.87 2.41 25.41
C ALA A 597 -14.75 0.87 25.47
N TRP A 598 -14.16 0.22 24.46
CA TRP A 598 -13.91 -1.23 24.49
C TRP A 598 -12.71 -1.61 25.38
N ASN A 599 -11.63 -0.82 25.36
CA ASN A 599 -10.47 -1.03 26.24
C ASN A 599 -10.84 -0.92 27.73
N ALA A 600 -11.84 -0.09 28.07
CA ALA A 600 -12.41 -0.05 29.43
C ALA A 600 -13.05 -1.38 29.82
N ILE A 601 -13.87 -1.98 28.94
CA ILE A 601 -14.47 -3.30 29.17
C ILE A 601 -13.38 -4.37 29.28
N THR A 602 -12.36 -4.36 28.42
CA THR A 602 -11.25 -5.33 28.49
C THR A 602 -10.48 -5.22 29.82
N LYS A 603 -10.14 -4.00 30.26
CA LYS A 603 -9.45 -3.72 31.53
C LYS A 603 -10.30 -4.07 32.76
N GLN A 604 -11.63 -3.97 32.67
CA GLN A 604 -12.56 -4.20 33.81
C GLN A 604 -13.10 -5.63 33.90
N GLU A 605 -13.33 -6.31 32.78
CA GLU A 605 -14.05 -7.60 32.72
C GLU A 605 -13.20 -8.78 32.23
N VAL A 606 -12.03 -8.54 31.61
CA VAL A 606 -11.16 -9.59 31.06
C VAL A 606 -9.86 -9.71 31.84
N ASP A 607 -9.03 -8.66 31.85
CA ASP A 607 -7.75 -8.65 32.57
C ASP A 607 -7.33 -7.19 32.87
N PRO A 608 -7.10 -6.82 34.16
CA PRO A 608 -6.57 -5.50 34.54
C PRO A 608 -5.20 -5.13 33.94
N ASN A 609 -4.48 -6.09 33.35
CA ASN A 609 -3.21 -5.87 32.64
C ASN A 609 -3.40 -5.58 31.13
N LEU A 610 -4.64 -5.45 30.65
CA LEU A 610 -4.99 -5.08 29.28
C LEU A 610 -5.66 -3.69 29.21
N GLY A 611 -6.06 -3.26 28.01
CA GLY A 611 -6.64 -1.93 27.78
C GLY A 611 -5.63 -0.87 27.30
N TYR A 612 -4.48 -1.30 26.77
CA TYR A 612 -3.60 -0.55 25.85
C TYR A 612 -3.68 -1.18 24.45
N GLU A 613 -3.19 -0.46 23.43
CA GLU A 613 -3.24 -0.88 22.03
C GLU A 613 -2.02 -1.75 21.68
N ASN A 614 -2.24 -3.06 21.56
CA ASN A 614 -1.17 -4.06 21.40
C ASN A 614 -0.41 -3.95 20.05
N GLY A 615 -1.06 -3.46 18.99
CA GLY A 615 -0.44 -3.29 17.67
C GLY A 615 0.76 -2.33 17.66
N PHE A 616 0.78 -1.33 18.56
CA PHE A 616 1.97 -0.49 18.77
C PHE A 616 3.13 -1.30 19.37
N PHE A 617 2.85 -2.19 20.33
CA PHE A 617 3.88 -3.01 20.96
C PHE A 617 4.48 -4.01 19.95
N GLU A 618 3.66 -4.59 19.09
CA GLU A 618 4.09 -5.49 18.01
C GLU A 618 4.94 -4.74 16.98
N GLN A 619 4.50 -3.57 16.50
CA GLN A 619 5.28 -2.69 15.62
C GLN A 619 6.63 -2.29 16.25
N LEU A 620 6.67 -2.02 17.55
CA LEU A 620 7.88 -1.67 18.26
C LEU A 620 8.81 -2.89 18.44
N GLU A 621 8.31 -4.09 18.78
CA GLU A 621 9.13 -5.30 18.91
C GLU A 621 9.73 -5.74 17.56
N GLU A 622 9.08 -5.45 16.44
CA GLU A 622 9.63 -5.67 15.10
C GLU A 622 10.91 -4.83 14.86
N CYS A 623 10.85 -3.52 15.08
CA CYS A 623 11.87 -2.59 14.60
C CYS A 623 12.69 -1.83 15.68
N LEU A 624 12.57 -2.19 16.96
CA LEU A 624 13.31 -1.55 18.07
C LEU A 624 14.82 -1.43 17.80
N ASP A 625 15.43 -2.48 17.26
CA ASP A 625 16.87 -2.51 16.98
C ASP A 625 17.29 -1.47 15.93
N ASP A 626 16.51 -1.28 14.86
CA ASP A 626 16.76 -0.23 13.86
C ASP A 626 16.43 1.17 14.42
N ILE A 627 15.37 1.31 15.22
CA ILE A 627 15.04 2.55 15.93
C ILE A 627 16.22 3.02 16.76
N MET A 628 16.82 2.12 17.55
CA MET A 628 17.99 2.43 18.39
C MET A 628 19.25 2.71 17.57
N GLN A 629 19.52 1.94 16.51
CA GLN A 629 20.67 2.18 15.63
C GLN A 629 20.61 3.52 14.87
N ARG A 630 19.41 4.01 14.53
CA ARG A 630 19.18 5.23 13.74
C ARG A 630 18.94 6.49 14.60
N ASP A 631 18.95 6.38 15.93
CA ASP A 631 18.58 7.42 16.91
C ASP A 631 17.20 8.10 16.69
N ILE A 632 16.24 7.39 16.06
CA ILE A 632 14.84 7.85 15.87
C ILE A 632 14.10 7.85 17.21
N ARG A 633 13.40 8.91 17.62
CA ARG A 633 12.56 8.90 18.85
C ARG A 633 11.16 8.38 18.53
N VAL A 634 10.45 7.85 19.52
CA VAL A 634 9.07 7.34 19.36
C VAL A 634 8.13 8.02 20.34
N VAL A 635 6.98 8.52 19.88
CA VAL A 635 5.93 9.12 20.72
C VAL A 635 4.56 8.55 20.33
N THR A 636 3.85 7.93 21.27
CA THR A 636 2.58 7.23 20.99
C THR A 636 1.47 7.61 21.98
N ASN A 637 0.21 7.46 21.57
CA ASN A 637 -0.96 7.44 22.45
C ASN A 637 -1.47 6.02 22.77
N ALA A 638 -0.77 4.97 22.32
CA ALA A 638 -1.16 3.57 22.46
C ALA A 638 -1.33 3.06 23.91
N GLY A 639 -0.97 3.85 24.92
CA GLY A 639 -1.29 3.53 26.32
C GLY A 639 -2.80 3.42 26.56
N ALA A 640 -3.63 4.13 25.78
CA ALA A 640 -5.08 4.11 25.82
C ALA A 640 -5.67 4.34 27.24
N LEU A 641 -6.03 3.27 27.95
CA LEU A 641 -6.50 3.27 29.34
C LEU A 641 -5.55 2.53 30.29
N ASN A 642 -4.44 1.99 29.81
CA ASN A 642 -3.48 1.23 30.63
C ASN A 642 -2.03 1.52 30.22
N THR A 643 -1.71 2.81 30.21
CA THR A 643 -0.37 3.36 29.93
C THR A 643 0.72 2.72 30.79
N ASP A 644 0.42 2.40 32.05
CA ASP A 644 1.31 1.68 32.98
C ASP A 644 1.69 0.28 32.48
N ALA A 645 0.72 -0.54 32.09
CA ALA A 645 1.00 -1.91 31.62
C ALA A 645 1.78 -1.92 30.30
N LEU A 646 1.47 -1.01 29.36
CA LEU A 646 2.25 -0.86 28.13
C LEU A 646 3.68 -0.37 28.41
N TYR A 647 3.84 0.62 29.29
CA TYR A 647 5.14 1.14 29.70
C TYR A 647 6.04 0.06 30.33
N ASN A 648 5.49 -0.78 31.20
CA ASN A 648 6.23 -1.91 31.79
C ASN A 648 6.65 -2.91 30.72
N LYS A 649 5.73 -3.31 29.81
CA LYS A 649 6.03 -4.16 28.65
C LYS A 649 7.17 -3.60 27.78
N VAL A 650 7.13 -2.32 27.46
CA VAL A 650 8.14 -1.66 26.61
C VAL A 650 9.49 -1.57 27.32
N ARG A 651 9.52 -1.35 28.64
CA ARG A 651 10.74 -1.48 29.44
C ARG A 651 11.33 -2.89 29.39
N GLU A 652 10.53 -3.91 29.69
CA GLU A 652 10.96 -5.31 29.66
C GLU A 652 11.49 -5.71 28.29
N LEU A 653 10.86 -5.24 27.20
CA LEU A 653 11.33 -5.42 25.83
C LEU A 653 12.70 -4.74 25.59
N CYS A 654 12.89 -3.49 26.03
CA CYS A 654 14.17 -2.80 25.91
C CYS A 654 15.28 -3.53 26.69
N GLU A 655 15.01 -3.93 27.94
CA GLU A 655 15.94 -4.67 28.79
C GLU A 655 16.29 -6.04 28.17
N LYS A 656 15.30 -6.79 27.66
CA LYS A 656 15.45 -8.07 26.94
C LYS A 656 16.29 -7.96 25.66
N ARG A 657 16.18 -6.84 24.93
CA ARG A 657 16.95 -6.57 23.69
C ARG A 657 18.34 -5.97 23.94
N GLY A 658 18.72 -5.72 25.20
CA GLY A 658 20.02 -5.16 25.57
C GLY A 658 20.08 -3.63 25.63
N TYR A 659 18.94 -2.95 25.47
CA TYR A 659 18.79 -1.50 25.58
C TYR A 659 18.28 -1.08 26.98
N GLY A 660 18.78 -1.70 28.05
CA GLY A 660 18.34 -1.41 29.43
C GLY A 660 18.59 0.04 29.89
N ASP A 661 19.58 0.71 29.30
CA ASP A 661 19.87 2.14 29.51
C ASP A 661 18.93 3.08 28.73
N CYS A 662 17.99 2.54 27.94
CA CYS A 662 17.00 3.31 27.19
C CYS A 662 16.01 4.00 28.15
N VAL A 663 15.94 5.34 28.09
CA VAL A 663 14.95 6.09 28.86
C VAL A 663 13.57 5.94 28.18
N VAL A 664 12.70 5.15 28.78
CA VAL A 664 11.28 5.06 28.42
C VAL A 664 10.50 5.97 29.37
N ALA A 665 9.49 6.68 28.87
CA ALA A 665 8.64 7.55 29.68
C ALA A 665 7.16 7.25 29.45
N LYS A 666 6.35 7.43 30.50
CA LYS A 666 4.88 7.42 30.42
C LYS A 666 4.31 8.79 30.78
N VAL A 667 3.33 9.25 30.01
CA VAL A 667 2.57 10.49 30.25
C VAL A 667 1.17 10.10 30.72
N LEU A 668 0.75 10.69 31.84
CA LEU A 668 -0.42 10.30 32.63
C LEU A 668 -1.25 11.53 33.02
N GLY A 669 -2.48 11.27 33.47
CA GLY A 669 -3.46 12.28 33.89
C GLY A 669 -4.74 12.27 33.05
N ASP A 670 -4.72 11.56 31.92
CA ASP A 670 -5.83 11.40 30.99
C ASP A 670 -6.96 10.51 31.53
N ASP A 671 -6.67 9.40 32.22
CA ASP A 671 -7.71 8.57 32.87
C ASP A 671 -8.30 9.33 34.07
N VAL A 672 -9.44 9.99 33.83
CA VAL A 672 -10.21 10.75 34.81
C VAL A 672 -11.44 9.97 35.29
N SER A 673 -11.49 8.66 35.06
CA SER A 673 -12.61 7.78 35.46
C SER A 673 -12.94 7.92 36.95
N GLU A 674 -11.91 8.02 37.80
CA GLU A 674 -12.05 8.25 39.24
C GLU A 674 -12.77 9.55 39.61
N VAL A 675 -12.64 10.61 38.80
CA VAL A 675 -13.28 11.93 39.02
C VAL A 675 -14.73 11.90 38.54
N VAL A 676 -15.02 11.10 37.52
CA VAL A 676 -16.31 11.07 36.82
C VAL A 676 -17.29 10.06 37.43
N MET A 677 -16.79 8.93 37.94
CA MET A 677 -17.59 7.89 38.59
C MET A 677 -17.90 8.21 40.06
N ASP A 678 -17.03 8.97 40.72
CA ASP A 678 -17.26 9.51 42.07
C ASP A 678 -18.25 10.69 42.01
N LYS A 679 -19.42 10.52 42.62
CA LYS A 679 -20.51 11.50 42.56
C LYS A 679 -20.29 12.74 43.42
N GLU A 680 -19.26 12.78 44.28
CA GLU A 680 -18.85 13.98 45.00
C GLU A 680 -17.75 14.74 44.24
N LYS A 681 -16.71 14.04 43.75
CA LYS A 681 -15.68 14.65 42.88
C LYS A 681 -16.30 15.27 41.61
N ARG A 682 -17.18 14.53 40.92
CA ARG A 682 -17.91 14.99 39.72
C ARG A 682 -18.63 16.33 39.91
N ARG A 683 -19.19 16.58 41.10
CA ARG A 683 -19.93 17.81 41.42
C ARG A 683 -19.04 19.03 41.59
N SER A 684 -17.78 18.87 42.02
CA SER A 684 -16.85 19.99 42.17
C SER A 684 -16.21 20.43 40.85
N VAL A 685 -16.28 19.60 39.79
CA VAL A 685 -15.60 19.79 38.51
C VAL A 685 -16.52 20.32 37.39
N GLN A 686 -17.85 20.33 37.60
CA GLN A 686 -18.87 20.91 36.69
C GLN A 686 -18.80 20.43 35.22
N ILE A 687 -18.97 19.12 35.03
CA ILE A 687 -18.88 18.46 33.72
C ILE A 687 -20.13 18.73 32.87
N THR A 688 -19.95 19.58 31.85
CA THR A 688 -20.97 19.98 30.85
C THR A 688 -20.69 19.34 29.50
N HIS A 689 -21.73 19.17 28.66
CA HIS A 689 -21.57 18.65 27.30
C HIS A 689 -20.76 19.62 26.42
N LEU A 690 -19.98 19.09 25.48
CA LEU A 690 -19.08 19.88 24.62
C LEU A 690 -19.81 20.92 23.76
N ASP A 691 -20.97 20.54 23.22
CA ASP A 691 -21.66 21.28 22.14
C ASP A 691 -23.06 21.80 22.50
N HIS A 692 -23.55 21.37 23.67
CA HIS A 692 -24.91 21.57 24.18
C HIS A 692 -24.81 22.15 25.59
N PRO A 693 -24.65 23.47 25.75
CA PRO A 693 -24.35 24.10 27.03
C PRO A 693 -25.46 23.93 28.09
N GLU A 694 -26.67 23.53 27.69
CA GLU A 694 -27.77 23.17 28.56
C GLU A 694 -27.70 21.73 29.11
N GLN A 695 -26.80 20.89 28.59
CA GLN A 695 -26.68 19.48 28.96
C GLN A 695 -25.50 19.24 29.92
N THR A 696 -25.78 18.46 30.96
CA THR A 696 -24.82 18.01 31.98
C THR A 696 -24.72 16.49 32.01
N LEU A 697 -23.64 15.96 32.57
CA LEU A 697 -23.50 14.52 32.76
C LEU A 697 -24.56 13.93 33.71
N ASP A 698 -25.14 14.74 34.62
CA ASP A 698 -26.25 14.32 35.49
C ASP A 698 -27.58 14.18 34.73
N SER A 699 -27.78 14.95 33.65
CA SER A 699 -28.97 14.85 32.77
C SER A 699 -28.88 13.76 31.69
N TRP A 700 -27.72 13.11 31.50
CA TRP A 700 -27.49 12.17 30.41
C TRP A 700 -28.28 10.86 30.50
N GLY A 701 -28.65 10.43 31.71
CA GLY A 701 -29.46 9.22 31.92
C GLY A 701 -28.69 7.89 31.94
N PHE A 702 -27.35 7.93 31.90
CA PHE A 702 -26.48 6.75 32.03
C PHE A 702 -25.48 6.90 33.18
N GLU A 703 -25.07 5.77 33.77
CA GLU A 703 -23.99 5.69 34.76
C GLU A 703 -22.65 5.45 34.04
N PRO A 704 -21.65 6.35 34.17
CA PRO A 704 -20.35 6.20 33.52
C PRO A 704 -19.57 4.95 33.98
N CYS A 705 -18.82 4.35 33.07
CA CYS A 705 -17.89 3.24 33.35
C CYS A 705 -16.41 3.60 33.11
N CYS A 706 -16.11 4.62 32.32
CA CYS A 706 -14.78 5.21 32.19
C CYS A 706 -14.84 6.65 31.69
N ALA A 707 -13.76 7.40 31.86
CA ALA A 707 -13.61 8.74 31.29
C ALA A 707 -12.14 9.06 30.97
N THR A 708 -11.92 9.70 29.82
CA THR A 708 -10.59 10.10 29.33
C THR A 708 -10.57 11.58 28.96
N ALA A 709 -9.70 12.35 29.59
CA ALA A 709 -9.43 13.74 29.26
C ALA A 709 -8.34 13.83 28.19
N TYR A 710 -8.56 14.63 27.16
CA TYR A 710 -7.66 14.79 26.02
C TYR A 710 -6.50 15.71 26.41
N ILE A 711 -5.37 15.14 26.82
CA ILE A 711 -4.22 15.92 27.33
C ILE A 711 -3.31 16.49 26.23
N GLY A 712 -2.70 17.63 26.53
CA GLY A 712 -1.80 18.37 25.65
C GLY A 712 -0.38 17.82 25.53
N CYS A 713 0.46 18.45 24.71
CA CYS A 713 1.77 17.97 24.33
C CYS A 713 2.88 18.20 25.37
N TRP A 714 2.69 19.03 26.38
CA TRP A 714 3.79 19.41 27.30
C TRP A 714 4.36 18.24 28.12
N GLY A 715 3.58 17.19 28.42
CA GLY A 715 4.10 15.96 29.02
C GLY A 715 5.12 15.24 28.12
N ILE A 716 4.87 15.21 26.80
CA ILE A 716 5.79 14.69 25.79
C ILE A 716 7.04 15.56 25.70
N VAL A 717 6.88 16.89 25.71
CA VAL A 717 8.01 17.82 25.69
C VAL A 717 8.92 17.60 26.91
N GLN A 718 8.37 17.42 28.11
CA GLN A 718 9.17 17.12 29.31
C GLN A 718 9.81 15.72 29.26
N ALA A 719 9.13 14.71 28.71
CA ALA A 719 9.70 13.40 28.46
C ALA A 719 10.96 13.48 27.58
N LEU A 720 10.83 14.07 26.39
CA LEU A 720 11.93 14.20 25.44
C LEU A 720 13.06 15.12 25.96
N ARG A 721 12.74 16.17 26.75
CA ARG A 721 13.74 17.02 27.43
C ARG A 721 14.52 16.28 28.51
N ALA A 722 13.92 15.29 29.18
CA ALA A 722 14.60 14.41 30.14
C ALA A 722 15.42 13.28 29.47
N GLY A 723 15.51 13.27 28.13
CA GLY A 723 16.23 12.26 27.36
C GLY A 723 15.41 11.01 27.04
N ALA A 724 14.07 11.04 27.20
CA ALA A 724 13.23 9.92 26.82
C ALA A 724 13.36 9.62 25.32
N ARG A 725 13.58 8.34 25.04
CA ARG A 725 13.76 7.75 23.71
C ARG A 725 12.43 7.28 23.13
N ILE A 726 11.57 6.76 24.01
CA ILE A 726 10.22 6.27 23.74
C ILE A 726 9.28 6.89 24.77
N VAL A 727 8.21 7.53 24.30
CA VAL A 727 7.22 8.24 25.13
C VAL A 727 5.83 7.66 24.87
N ILE A 728 5.19 7.18 25.93
CA ILE A 728 3.91 6.46 25.87
C ILE A 728 2.87 7.29 26.62
N CYS A 729 1.87 7.82 25.92
CA CYS A 729 0.75 8.52 26.50
C CYS A 729 -0.46 7.58 26.60
N GLY A 730 -1.39 7.89 27.51
CA GLY A 730 -2.78 7.49 27.36
C GLY A 730 -3.49 8.39 26.34
N ARG A 731 -4.72 8.83 26.62
CA ARG A 731 -5.50 9.73 25.74
C ARG A 731 -4.98 11.18 25.74
N CYS A 732 -3.88 11.45 25.04
CA CYS A 732 -3.57 12.80 24.57
C CYS A 732 -4.47 13.18 23.37
N THR A 733 -4.46 14.45 22.92
CA THR A 733 -5.04 14.74 21.60
C THR A 733 -4.28 14.02 20.50
N ASP A 734 -4.98 13.72 19.41
CA ASP A 734 -4.49 13.03 18.22
C ASP A 734 -3.25 13.75 17.63
N ALA A 735 -3.25 15.09 17.73
CA ALA A 735 -2.17 15.99 17.36
C ALA A 735 -0.99 16.10 18.37
N SER A 736 -1.22 15.80 19.65
CA SER A 736 -0.23 16.03 20.73
C SER A 736 1.14 15.37 20.50
N PRO A 737 1.25 14.14 19.94
CA PRO A 737 2.54 13.50 19.63
C PRO A 737 3.44 14.34 18.71
N VAL A 738 2.86 14.88 17.64
CA VAL A 738 3.57 15.65 16.61
C VAL A 738 3.93 17.05 17.14
N MET A 739 3.00 17.71 17.82
CA MET A 739 3.24 19.00 18.48
C MET A 739 4.35 18.90 19.52
N GLY A 740 4.34 17.85 20.35
CA GLY A 740 5.34 17.63 21.40
C GLY A 740 6.74 17.35 20.85
N ALA A 741 6.83 16.58 19.76
CA ALA A 741 8.08 16.36 19.05
C ALA A 741 8.66 17.67 18.47
N ALA A 742 7.84 18.48 17.80
CA ALA A 742 8.28 19.76 17.23
C ALA A 742 8.69 20.78 18.30
N ALA A 743 7.90 20.93 19.37
CA ALA A 743 8.19 21.86 20.47
C ALA A 743 9.41 21.45 21.31
N TRP A 744 9.72 20.16 21.41
CA TRP A 744 10.98 19.67 21.96
C TRP A 744 12.17 20.06 21.06
N TYR A 745 12.14 19.67 19.79
CA TYR A 745 13.26 19.81 18.85
C TYR A 745 13.63 21.28 18.58
N HIS A 746 12.63 22.14 18.37
CA HIS A 746 12.81 23.56 18.12
C HIS A 746 12.91 24.41 19.40
N GLY A 747 12.87 23.79 20.59
CA GLY A 747 13.03 24.46 21.88
C GLY A 747 11.92 25.45 22.23
N TRP A 748 10.71 25.28 21.72
CA TRP A 748 9.61 26.23 21.89
C TRP A 748 9.10 26.32 23.34
N ARG A 749 8.47 27.47 23.64
CA ARG A 749 7.76 27.75 24.90
C ARG A 749 6.24 27.67 24.71
N GLU A 750 5.53 27.55 25.83
CA GLU A 750 4.07 27.57 25.95
C GLU A 750 3.37 28.83 25.38
N ASP A 751 4.10 29.93 25.13
CA ASP A 751 3.54 31.16 24.55
C ASP A 751 3.96 31.45 23.10
N GLN A 752 4.57 30.47 22.42
CA GLN A 752 4.87 30.51 20.97
C GLN A 752 3.69 29.96 20.16
N TYR A 753 2.55 30.64 20.25
CA TYR A 753 1.27 30.14 19.71
C TYR A 753 1.26 30.02 18.18
N GLU A 754 1.94 30.89 17.44
CA GLU A 754 1.96 30.78 15.97
C GLU A 754 2.70 29.50 15.52
N GLU A 755 3.82 29.20 16.17
CA GLU A 755 4.60 28.00 15.91
C GLU A 755 3.84 26.72 16.35
N LEU A 756 3.21 26.76 17.52
CA LEU A 756 2.37 25.67 18.03
C LEU A 756 1.15 25.41 17.13
N ALA A 757 0.47 26.47 16.65
CA ALA A 757 -0.66 26.34 15.74
C ALA A 757 -0.26 25.80 14.36
N GLY A 758 0.93 26.16 13.87
CA GLY A 758 1.53 25.53 12.68
C GLY A 758 1.84 24.05 12.88
N SER A 759 2.32 23.66 14.07
CA SER A 759 2.54 22.23 14.38
C SER A 759 1.24 21.45 14.61
N LEU A 760 0.20 22.06 15.17
CA LEU A 760 -1.16 21.49 15.28
C LEU A 760 -1.75 21.23 13.88
N LEU A 761 -1.58 22.18 12.96
CA LEU A 761 -1.98 22.02 11.55
C LEU A 761 -1.21 20.89 10.86
N ALA A 762 0.11 20.82 11.08
CA ALA A 762 0.94 19.74 10.56
C ALA A 762 0.52 18.37 11.11
N ALA A 763 0.14 18.32 12.39
CA ALA A 763 -0.34 17.13 13.07
C ALA A 763 -1.69 16.66 12.53
N HIS A 764 -2.67 17.57 12.41
CA HIS A 764 -3.99 17.34 11.78
C HIS A 764 -3.90 16.70 10.39
N LEU A 765 -2.85 17.07 9.66
CA LEU A 765 -2.59 16.55 8.34
C LEU A 765 -1.93 15.17 8.35
N ILE A 766 -1.18 14.78 9.38
CA ILE A 766 -0.54 13.45 9.42
C ILE A 766 -1.21 12.46 10.39
N GLU A 767 -2.14 12.89 11.25
CA GLU A 767 -3.10 12.02 11.94
C GLU A 767 -4.10 11.40 10.95
N CYS A 768 -4.74 10.29 11.36
CA CYS A 768 -5.43 9.36 10.45
C CYS A 768 -4.54 8.76 9.32
N GLY A 769 -3.21 8.85 9.44
CA GLY A 769 -2.24 8.16 8.59
C GLY A 769 -2.41 8.43 7.08
N PRO A 770 -2.75 7.42 6.26
CA PRO A 770 -2.77 7.54 4.80
C PRO A 770 -3.83 8.51 4.22
N TYR A 771 -4.66 9.18 5.05
CA TYR A 771 -5.72 10.08 4.57
C TYR A 771 -5.19 11.32 3.82
N VAL A 772 -4.13 11.99 4.29
CA VAL A 772 -3.47 13.08 3.54
C VAL A 772 -2.69 12.59 2.33
N VAL A 773 -2.31 11.32 2.36
CA VAL A 773 -1.75 10.56 1.24
C VAL A 773 -2.87 10.09 0.29
N GLY A 774 -4.09 10.61 0.48
CA GLY A 774 -5.21 10.57 -0.45
C GLY A 774 -6.20 9.43 -0.22
N ALA A 775 -6.03 8.60 0.81
CA ALA A 775 -7.07 7.65 1.21
C ALA A 775 -8.34 8.41 1.62
N ASN A 776 -9.52 7.90 1.24
CA ASN A 776 -10.81 8.52 1.60
C ASN A 776 -10.99 9.97 1.03
N PHE A 777 -10.26 10.33 -0.02
CA PHE A 777 -10.46 11.57 -0.79
C PHE A 777 -11.58 11.40 -1.83
N SER A 778 -12.44 12.41 -2.00
CA SER A 778 -13.55 12.39 -2.97
C SER A 778 -13.13 12.40 -4.45
N GLY A 779 -11.91 12.84 -4.75
CA GLY A 779 -11.27 12.66 -6.06
C GLY A 779 -10.46 11.36 -6.15
N PHE A 780 -10.62 10.37 -5.26
CA PHE A 780 -9.84 9.12 -5.29
C PHE A 780 -9.76 8.46 -6.66
N LYS A 781 -10.82 8.57 -7.49
CA LYS A 781 -10.92 7.90 -8.79
C LYS A 781 -9.67 8.19 -9.62
N ASP A 782 -9.18 9.41 -9.48
CA ASP A 782 -7.89 9.84 -9.99
C ASP A 782 -6.80 8.81 -9.65
N PHE A 783 -6.21 8.86 -8.47
CA PHE A 783 -5.00 8.10 -8.16
C PHE A 783 -5.28 6.73 -7.53
N LEU A 784 -6.41 6.11 -7.89
CA LEU A 784 -6.85 4.84 -7.31
C LEU A 784 -5.84 3.68 -7.47
N PRO A 785 -5.11 3.50 -8.59
CA PRO A 785 -4.08 2.46 -8.69
C PRO A 785 -2.96 2.60 -7.64
N GLU A 786 -2.74 3.80 -7.09
CA GLU A 786 -1.79 4.02 -5.99
C GLU A 786 -2.43 3.85 -4.60
N LEU A 787 -3.76 3.77 -4.50
CA LEU A 787 -4.51 3.65 -3.24
C LEU A 787 -4.66 2.19 -2.76
N VAL A 788 -3.63 1.38 -3.02
CA VAL A 788 -3.56 -0.04 -2.65
C VAL A 788 -2.61 -0.22 -1.46
N ASP A 789 -1.30 -0.04 -1.68
CA ASP A 789 -0.27 -0.05 -0.63
C ASP A 789 0.09 1.40 -0.23
N ILE A 790 -0.78 2.09 0.50
CA ILE A 790 -0.63 3.54 0.70
C ILE A 790 0.57 3.87 1.60
N ALA A 791 1.41 4.82 1.18
CA ALA A 791 2.52 5.32 1.98
C ALA A 791 2.04 6.08 3.23
N PHE A 792 2.90 6.12 4.25
CA PHE A 792 2.60 6.82 5.49
C PHE A 792 3.10 8.27 5.44
N PRO A 793 2.37 9.23 6.03
CA PRO A 793 2.68 10.65 5.89
C PRO A 793 3.87 11.09 6.74
N ILE A 794 4.55 12.14 6.30
CA ILE A 794 5.65 12.79 6.99
C ILE A 794 5.40 14.30 7.01
N ALA A 795 5.45 14.93 8.18
CA ALA A 795 5.50 16.39 8.31
C ALA A 795 6.93 16.87 8.46
N GLU A 796 7.35 17.81 7.62
CA GLU A 796 8.60 18.55 7.76
C GLU A 796 8.29 19.92 8.36
N ILE A 797 8.48 20.08 9.67
CA ILE A 797 8.09 21.29 10.42
C ILE A 797 9.34 22.11 10.72
N ASN A 798 9.35 23.40 10.38
CA ASN A 798 10.50 24.27 10.64
C ASN A 798 10.39 25.06 11.96
N GLN A 799 11.48 25.74 12.34
CA GLN A 799 11.62 26.54 13.56
C GLN A 799 10.50 27.58 13.80
N LYS A 800 9.74 27.95 12.76
CA LYS A 800 8.63 28.91 12.77
C LYS A 800 7.24 28.24 12.61
N GLY A 801 7.16 26.94 12.84
CA GLY A 801 5.93 26.13 12.74
C GLY A 801 5.37 25.93 11.34
N ARG A 802 5.99 26.48 10.28
CA ARG A 802 5.56 26.21 8.91
C ARG A 802 5.89 24.76 8.56
N CYS A 803 4.94 24.07 7.95
CA CYS A 803 5.07 22.68 7.57
C CYS A 803 5.02 22.47 6.06
N ALA A 804 5.77 21.49 5.60
CA ALA A 804 5.52 20.80 4.34
C ALA A 804 5.09 19.36 4.67
N ILE A 805 4.00 18.89 4.07
CA ILE A 805 3.57 17.50 4.17
C ILE A 805 4.13 16.74 2.97
N GLY A 806 4.68 15.56 3.26
CA GLY A 806 5.09 14.54 2.29
C GLY A 806 4.76 13.14 2.81
N ARG A 807 5.48 12.14 2.33
CA ARG A 807 5.23 10.72 2.65
C ARG A 807 6.51 9.87 2.63
N THR A 808 6.45 8.65 3.14
CA THR A 808 7.51 7.65 2.99
C THR A 808 7.86 7.42 1.50
N GLY A 809 9.12 7.13 1.23
CA GLY A 809 9.57 6.79 -0.14
C GLY A 809 8.98 5.48 -0.65
N GLU A 810 8.63 4.57 0.26
CA GLU A 810 7.93 3.32 -0.02
C GLU A 810 6.41 3.51 0.16
N GLY A 811 5.63 2.87 -0.71
CA GLY A 811 4.16 2.95 -0.78
C GLY A 811 3.65 3.94 -1.84
N GLY A 812 2.37 3.80 -2.16
CA GLY A 812 1.57 4.63 -3.06
C GLY A 812 0.86 5.79 -2.36
N GLY A 813 -0.28 6.18 -2.90
CA GLY A 813 -0.99 7.43 -2.63
C GLY A 813 -0.19 8.70 -2.92
N ARG A 814 -0.86 9.85 -2.74
CA ARG A 814 -0.36 11.17 -3.12
C ARG A 814 -0.59 12.22 -2.06
N VAL A 815 0.38 13.12 -1.91
CA VAL A 815 0.21 14.38 -1.18
C VAL A 815 0.09 15.51 -2.21
N THR A 816 -1.15 15.96 -2.45
CA THR A 816 -1.47 17.08 -3.35
C THR A 816 -2.20 18.19 -2.60
N LYS A 817 -2.33 19.38 -3.21
CA LYS A 817 -3.15 20.47 -2.67
C LYS A 817 -4.55 19.97 -2.30
N GLU A 818 -5.14 19.08 -3.10
CA GLU A 818 -6.49 18.56 -2.93
C GLU A 818 -6.57 17.50 -1.83
N THR A 819 -5.59 16.59 -1.70
CA THR A 819 -5.58 15.61 -0.60
C THR A 819 -5.31 16.27 0.75
N VAL A 820 -4.42 17.27 0.77
CA VAL A 820 -4.18 18.12 1.94
C VAL A 820 -5.39 18.99 2.27
N THR A 821 -6.08 19.56 1.27
CA THR A 821 -7.34 20.30 1.51
C THR A 821 -8.44 19.36 2.03
N ALA A 822 -8.52 18.13 1.52
CA ALA A 822 -9.49 17.14 1.99
C ALA A 822 -9.23 16.73 3.44
N GLN A 823 -8.00 16.36 3.81
CA GLN A 823 -7.66 16.03 5.20
C GLN A 823 -7.76 17.26 6.11
N LEU A 824 -7.40 18.46 5.64
CA LEU A 824 -7.60 19.69 6.38
C LEU A 824 -9.07 19.92 6.73
N LEU A 825 -10.01 19.60 5.83
CA LEU A 825 -11.46 19.74 6.07
C LEU A 825 -12.08 18.59 6.88
N TYR A 826 -11.34 17.48 7.07
CA TYR A 826 -11.75 16.35 7.90
C TYR A 826 -11.86 16.78 9.37
N GLU A 827 -12.92 16.33 10.06
CA GLU A 827 -13.21 16.55 11.50
C GLU A 827 -13.23 17.98 12.08
N LEU A 828 -12.85 19.03 11.33
CA LEU A 828 -12.98 20.43 11.74
C LEU A 828 -14.38 20.77 12.27
N GLN A 829 -14.41 21.49 13.40
CA GLN A 829 -15.62 22.02 14.03
C GLN A 829 -15.67 23.56 13.84
N GLY A 830 -15.56 24.00 12.57
CA GLY A 830 -15.43 25.40 12.15
C GLY A 830 -13.98 25.85 11.96
N HIS A 831 -13.75 27.17 11.81
CA HIS A 831 -12.41 27.75 11.58
C HIS A 831 -11.51 27.86 12.81
N LEU A 832 -12.07 27.74 14.02
CA LEU A 832 -11.32 27.71 15.28
C LEU A 832 -11.10 26.25 15.72
N TYR A 833 -9.91 25.73 15.46
CA TYR A 833 -9.50 24.41 15.95
C TYR A 833 -8.94 24.56 17.37
N LEU A 834 -9.68 24.02 18.35
CA LEU A 834 -9.31 24.04 19.76
C LEU A 834 -8.44 22.84 20.13
N ASN A 835 -7.28 23.09 20.73
CA ASN A 835 -6.39 22.09 21.30
C ASN A 835 -5.98 22.54 22.73
N PRO A 836 -5.60 21.64 23.67
CA PRO A 836 -5.21 22.01 25.03
C PRO A 836 -3.99 22.93 25.16
N ASP A 837 -3.12 23.00 24.15
CA ASP A 837 -1.88 23.78 24.18
C ASP A 837 -1.97 25.07 23.34
N VAL A 838 -2.85 25.12 22.34
CA VAL A 838 -3.04 26.25 21.42
C VAL A 838 -4.44 26.24 20.80
N VAL A 839 -4.92 27.39 20.32
CA VAL A 839 -6.02 27.46 19.36
C VAL A 839 -5.51 27.94 18.01
N ALA A 840 -5.78 27.16 16.96
CA ALA A 840 -5.48 27.54 15.59
C ALA A 840 -6.70 28.19 14.92
N ASP A 841 -6.50 29.38 14.37
CA ASP A 841 -7.44 30.03 13.45
C ASP A 841 -7.04 29.71 12.01
N LEU A 842 -7.91 28.93 11.36
CA LEU A 842 -7.76 28.41 10.01
C LEU A 842 -8.41 29.32 8.95
N SER A 843 -9.02 30.45 9.32
CA SER A 843 -9.74 31.32 8.37
C SER A 843 -8.86 31.87 7.23
N GLY A 844 -7.57 32.07 7.51
CA GLY A 844 -6.55 32.49 6.54
C GLY A 844 -5.74 31.36 5.89
N VAL A 845 -6.06 30.09 6.15
CA VAL A 845 -5.21 28.95 5.75
C VAL A 845 -4.98 28.87 4.25
N LYS A 846 -3.74 28.55 3.87
CA LYS A 846 -3.31 28.34 2.49
C LYS A 846 -2.66 26.96 2.33
N VAL A 847 -2.96 26.31 1.22
CA VAL A 847 -2.35 25.04 0.80
C VAL A 847 -1.71 25.25 -0.58
N GLU A 848 -0.39 25.16 -0.66
CA GLU A 848 0.40 25.52 -1.85
C GLU A 848 1.35 24.36 -2.21
N GLN A 849 1.17 23.76 -3.39
CA GLN A 849 1.98 22.64 -3.89
C GLN A 849 3.40 23.11 -4.21
N GLU A 850 4.41 22.45 -3.64
CA GLU A 850 5.83 22.78 -3.89
C GLU A 850 6.45 21.84 -4.94
N SER A 851 6.15 20.55 -4.85
CA SER A 851 6.58 19.51 -5.80
C SER A 851 5.61 18.32 -5.76
N PRO A 852 5.70 17.34 -6.67
CA PRO A 852 4.98 16.07 -6.51
C PRO A 852 5.26 15.47 -5.12
N ASN A 853 4.19 15.07 -4.42
CA ASN A 853 4.24 14.56 -3.04
C ASN A 853 4.91 15.47 -2.00
N ARG A 854 4.96 16.79 -2.24
CA ARG A 854 5.31 17.80 -1.22
C ARG A 854 4.42 19.04 -1.32
N VAL A 855 3.71 19.34 -0.23
CA VAL A 855 2.73 20.43 -0.15
C VAL A 855 3.00 21.27 1.08
N SER A 856 3.21 22.56 0.91
CA SER A 856 3.31 23.51 2.02
C SER A 856 1.94 23.92 2.52
N VAL A 857 1.81 24.11 3.83
CA VAL A 857 0.60 24.67 4.45
C VAL A 857 0.99 25.83 5.36
N SER A 858 0.27 26.94 5.24
CA SER A 858 0.64 28.21 5.88
C SER A 858 -0.56 29.12 6.18
N CYS A 859 -0.27 30.32 6.69
CA CYS A 859 -1.24 31.37 7.03
C CYS A 859 -2.29 31.01 8.10
N VAL A 860 -2.03 29.98 8.91
CA VAL A 860 -2.73 29.74 10.18
C VAL A 860 -2.18 30.66 11.27
N LYS A 861 -3.05 31.12 12.17
CA LYS A 861 -2.70 31.96 13.31
C LYS A 861 -2.95 31.25 14.64
N GLY A 862 -2.03 31.44 15.60
CA GLY A 862 -2.16 30.89 16.94
C GLY A 862 -2.76 31.86 17.96
N PHE A 863 -3.53 31.29 18.89
CA PHE A 863 -4.08 31.95 20.08
C PHE A 863 -3.92 31.06 21.32
N ALA A 864 -4.05 31.66 22.52
CA ALA A 864 -3.90 30.94 23.78
C ALA A 864 -4.96 29.81 23.95
N PRO A 865 -4.62 28.67 24.57
CA PRO A 865 -5.51 27.52 24.69
C PRO A 865 -6.78 27.82 25.52
N PRO A 866 -7.82 26.95 25.42
CA PRO A 866 -8.96 27.00 26.33
C PRO A 866 -8.56 26.68 27.77
N ALA A 867 -9.35 27.15 28.75
CA ALA A 867 -9.19 26.77 30.16
C ALA A 867 -9.68 25.33 30.48
N THR A 868 -10.18 24.61 29.49
CA THR A 868 -10.84 23.29 29.60
C THR A 868 -10.34 22.33 28.53
N ALA A 869 -10.10 21.07 28.90
CA ALA A 869 -9.88 19.98 27.94
C ALA A 869 -11.22 19.33 27.52
N LYS A 870 -11.24 18.71 26.34
CA LYS A 870 -12.28 17.72 25.98
C LYS A 870 -12.14 16.51 26.89
N VAL A 871 -13.25 15.94 27.32
CA VAL A 871 -13.31 14.62 27.97
C VAL A 871 -14.26 13.74 27.17
N MET A 872 -13.88 12.50 26.88
CA MET A 872 -14.83 11.46 26.48
C MET A 872 -15.22 10.66 27.71
N ILE A 873 -16.53 10.51 27.94
CA ILE A 873 -17.08 9.72 29.03
C ILE A 873 -17.95 8.63 28.40
N ALA A 874 -17.70 7.36 28.74
CA ALA A 874 -18.46 6.23 28.20
C ALA A 874 -19.33 5.58 29.27
N ALA A 875 -20.45 4.99 28.83
CA ALA A 875 -21.35 4.18 29.63
C ALA A 875 -21.88 3.00 28.80
N LYS A 876 -22.42 1.98 29.48
CA LYS A 876 -23.05 0.82 28.83
C LYS A 876 -24.44 1.18 28.32
N GLY A 877 -24.63 1.19 27.01
CA GLY A 877 -25.88 1.63 26.38
C GLY A 877 -27.00 0.59 26.38
N GLY A 878 -26.63 -0.69 26.34
CA GLY A 878 -27.55 -1.80 26.23
C GLY A 878 -27.02 -2.85 25.26
N PHE A 879 -27.92 -3.44 24.49
CA PHE A 879 -27.64 -4.51 23.54
C PHE A 879 -28.26 -4.20 22.18
N GLN A 880 -27.57 -4.60 21.11
CA GLN A 880 -28.01 -4.45 19.73
C GLN A 880 -27.92 -5.76 18.95
N ALA A 881 -28.80 -5.92 17.96
CA ALA A 881 -28.82 -7.05 17.03
C ALA A 881 -29.31 -6.60 15.65
N GLU A 882 -28.82 -7.26 14.60
CA GLU A 882 -29.12 -6.91 13.22
C GLU A 882 -29.44 -8.16 12.38
N ALA A 883 -30.30 -8.01 11.38
CA ALA A 883 -30.50 -8.96 10.31
C ALA A 883 -30.58 -8.24 8.97
N THR A 884 -29.96 -8.79 7.92
CA THR A 884 -30.04 -8.24 6.56
C THR A 884 -30.66 -9.25 5.61
N PHE A 885 -31.71 -8.82 4.91
CA PHE A 885 -32.45 -9.58 3.89
C PHE A 885 -32.11 -9.04 2.49
N TYR A 886 -32.42 -9.81 1.46
CA TYR A 886 -32.15 -9.45 0.06
C TYR A 886 -33.43 -9.53 -0.76
N ILE A 887 -33.80 -8.42 -1.41
CA ILE A 887 -35.03 -8.26 -2.18
C ILE A 887 -34.67 -8.04 -3.65
N ASN A 888 -35.30 -8.79 -4.57
CA ASN A 888 -35.03 -8.69 -6.00
C ASN A 888 -36.24 -9.02 -6.89
N GLY A 889 -36.06 -8.82 -8.20
CA GLY A 889 -37.11 -8.94 -9.21
C GLY A 889 -38.05 -7.74 -9.20
N LEU A 890 -39.29 -7.95 -9.65
CA LEU A 890 -40.34 -6.90 -9.65
C LEU A 890 -40.74 -6.49 -8.23
N ASP A 891 -41.50 -5.39 -8.11
CA ASP A 891 -42.24 -5.00 -6.90
C ASP A 891 -41.37 -4.80 -5.63
N VAL A 892 -40.12 -4.35 -5.79
CA VAL A 892 -39.15 -4.24 -4.68
C VAL A 892 -39.64 -3.32 -3.55
N ALA A 893 -40.35 -2.24 -3.87
CA ALA A 893 -40.92 -1.33 -2.88
C ALA A 893 -42.04 -2.00 -2.08
N GLU A 894 -42.92 -2.74 -2.76
CA GLU A 894 -44.04 -3.49 -2.21
C GLU A 894 -43.55 -4.66 -1.35
N LYS A 895 -42.51 -5.38 -1.79
CA LYS A 895 -41.83 -6.44 -1.02
C LYS A 895 -41.16 -5.89 0.23
N ALA A 896 -40.50 -4.74 0.13
CA ALA A 896 -39.93 -4.05 1.28
C ALA A 896 -41.02 -3.55 2.24
N ALA A 897 -42.13 -3.02 1.74
CA ALA A 897 -43.28 -2.59 2.53
C ALA A 897 -43.99 -3.78 3.23
N MET A 898 -44.16 -4.90 2.53
CA MET A 898 -44.67 -6.16 3.08
C MET A 898 -43.78 -6.64 4.24
N MET A 899 -42.47 -6.70 4.03
CA MET A 899 -41.53 -7.11 5.07
C MET A 899 -41.52 -6.13 6.25
N LYS A 900 -41.53 -4.81 6.01
CA LYS A 900 -41.67 -3.78 7.05
C LYS A 900 -42.95 -3.97 7.86
N ALA A 901 -44.08 -4.23 7.21
CA ALA A 901 -45.36 -4.47 7.87
C ALA A 901 -45.37 -5.78 8.69
N GLN A 902 -44.76 -6.85 8.18
CA GLN A 902 -44.59 -8.12 8.89
C GLN A 902 -43.74 -7.95 10.15
N LEU A 903 -42.59 -7.29 10.04
CA LEU A 903 -41.69 -7.01 11.16
C LEU A 903 -42.33 -6.07 12.19
N ALA A 904 -43.02 -5.01 11.75
CA ALA A 904 -43.74 -4.09 12.63
C ALA A 904 -44.88 -4.80 13.38
N HIS A 905 -45.63 -5.70 12.74
CA HIS A 905 -46.64 -6.53 13.41
C HIS A 905 -46.01 -7.50 14.41
N MET A 906 -44.89 -8.11 14.04
CA MET A 906 -44.18 -9.12 14.82
C MET A 906 -43.45 -8.57 16.05
N PHE A 907 -42.94 -7.34 15.95
CA PHE A 907 -42.20 -6.65 17.02
C PHE A 907 -43.02 -5.56 17.73
N LYS A 908 -44.34 -5.47 17.49
CA LYS A 908 -45.23 -4.47 18.13
C LYS A 908 -45.20 -4.51 19.68
N ASP A 909 -44.94 -5.70 20.24
CA ASP A 909 -44.90 -5.97 21.69
C ASP A 909 -43.44 -6.14 22.20
N SER A 910 -42.43 -5.85 21.36
CA SER A 910 -41.01 -5.96 21.74
C SER A 910 -40.55 -4.75 22.56
N ASN A 911 -39.82 -4.99 23.65
CA ASN A 911 -39.23 -3.93 24.48
C ASN A 911 -37.90 -3.40 23.87
N PHE A 912 -37.92 -3.09 22.58
CA PHE A 912 -36.79 -2.48 21.88
C PHE A 912 -36.75 -0.98 22.18
N SER A 913 -35.59 -0.46 22.62
CA SER A 913 -35.35 0.98 22.73
C SER A 913 -35.17 1.64 21.36
N ARG A 914 -34.87 0.85 20.32
CA ARG A 914 -34.76 1.30 18.93
C ARG A 914 -35.09 0.17 17.96
N LEU A 915 -35.78 0.48 16.86
CA LEU A 915 -36.00 -0.42 15.74
C LEU A 915 -35.94 0.38 14.44
N SER A 916 -34.94 0.12 13.60
CA SER A 916 -34.85 0.67 12.25
C SER A 916 -35.02 -0.44 11.20
N ILE A 917 -35.73 -0.12 10.12
CA ILE A 917 -35.93 -1.03 8.99
C ILE A 917 -35.75 -0.25 7.68
N GLU A 918 -34.58 -0.41 7.08
CA GLU A 918 -34.02 0.41 6.01
C GLU A 918 -33.85 -0.41 4.73
N LEU A 919 -34.09 0.21 3.58
CA LEU A 919 -33.85 -0.39 2.27
C LEU A 919 -32.67 0.32 1.63
N TYR A 920 -31.65 -0.42 1.22
CA TYR A 920 -30.38 0.09 0.72
C TYR A 920 -30.14 -0.37 -0.73
N GLY A 921 -29.80 0.60 -1.59
CA GLY A 921 -29.64 0.40 -3.03
C GLY A 921 -30.93 0.65 -3.82
N THR A 922 -30.85 0.44 -5.14
CA THR A 922 -31.97 0.51 -6.08
C THR A 922 -31.72 -0.55 -7.15
N PRO A 923 -32.69 -1.39 -7.51
CA PRO A 923 -32.49 -2.42 -8.53
C PRO A 923 -32.32 -1.78 -9.91
N ALA A 924 -31.50 -2.36 -10.78
CA ALA A 924 -31.50 -2.00 -12.19
C ALA A 924 -32.86 -2.33 -12.84
N GLU A 925 -33.35 -1.46 -13.73
CA GLU A 925 -34.69 -1.54 -14.32
C GLU A 925 -34.91 -2.81 -15.18
N ASN A 926 -33.85 -3.29 -15.81
CA ASN A 926 -33.80 -4.60 -16.47
C ASN A 926 -32.45 -5.27 -16.10
N PRO A 927 -32.38 -6.02 -14.98
CA PRO A 927 -31.11 -6.45 -14.41
C PRO A 927 -30.53 -7.66 -15.17
N THR A 928 -29.33 -7.50 -15.71
CA THR A 928 -28.60 -8.56 -16.44
C THR A 928 -28.10 -9.70 -15.54
N SER A 929 -28.12 -9.50 -14.22
CA SER A 929 -27.77 -10.51 -13.22
C SER A 929 -28.67 -10.38 -11.98
N GLN A 930 -28.78 -11.44 -11.17
CA GLN A 930 -29.51 -11.37 -9.90
C GLN A 930 -28.96 -10.25 -9.01
N GLN A 931 -27.64 -10.07 -9.00
CA GLN A 931 -26.91 -9.06 -8.23
C GLN A 931 -27.36 -7.65 -8.61
N ALA A 932 -27.38 -7.31 -9.91
CA ALA A 932 -27.83 -6.00 -10.39
C ALA A 932 -29.31 -5.71 -10.09
N GLY A 933 -30.12 -6.77 -9.89
CA GLY A 933 -31.53 -6.67 -9.50
C GLY A 933 -31.78 -6.78 -8.00
N THR A 934 -30.74 -6.87 -7.14
CA THR A 934 -30.88 -7.11 -5.69
C THR A 934 -30.54 -5.88 -4.86
N VAL A 935 -31.43 -5.55 -3.93
CA VAL A 935 -31.21 -4.55 -2.86
C VAL A 935 -31.22 -5.22 -1.50
N SER A 936 -30.58 -4.61 -0.50
CA SER A 936 -30.59 -5.13 0.88
C SER A 936 -31.64 -4.42 1.73
N LEU A 937 -32.37 -5.19 2.54
CA LEU A 937 -33.24 -4.66 3.59
C LEU A 937 -32.59 -4.96 4.94
N ARG A 938 -32.13 -3.92 5.63
CA ARG A 938 -31.50 -4.00 6.94
C ARG A 938 -32.55 -3.84 8.03
N VAL A 939 -32.52 -4.71 9.03
CA VAL A 939 -33.36 -4.67 10.24
C VAL A 939 -32.42 -4.60 11.43
N PHE A 940 -32.43 -3.46 12.12
CA PHE A 940 -31.56 -3.18 13.25
C PHE A 940 -32.41 -2.89 14.48
N ALA A 941 -32.08 -3.50 15.62
CA ALA A 941 -32.75 -3.24 16.88
C ALA A 941 -31.74 -3.00 18.02
N GLN A 942 -32.14 -2.17 18.98
CA GLN A 942 -31.47 -1.99 20.27
C GLN A 942 -32.48 -2.22 21.40
N ALA A 943 -32.00 -2.70 22.54
CA ALA A 943 -32.75 -2.74 23.80
C ALA A 943 -31.82 -2.51 24.99
N ARG A 944 -32.34 -1.93 26.08
CA ARG A 944 -31.53 -1.67 27.29
C ARG A 944 -31.12 -2.96 28.03
N ARG A 945 -31.84 -4.07 27.86
CA ARG A 945 -31.55 -5.37 28.49
C ARG A 945 -31.38 -6.48 27.47
N LYS A 946 -30.48 -7.43 27.74
CA LYS A 946 -30.17 -8.56 26.83
C LYS A 946 -31.39 -9.46 26.55
N GLU A 947 -32.19 -9.69 27.58
CA GLU A 947 -33.44 -10.47 27.58
C GLU A 947 -34.56 -9.88 26.71
N ASP A 948 -34.49 -8.59 26.36
CA ASP A 948 -35.48 -7.93 25.51
C ASP A 948 -35.20 -8.11 24.01
N ILE A 949 -33.97 -8.47 23.64
CA ILE A 949 -33.48 -8.60 22.25
C ILE A 949 -32.85 -9.97 21.96
N GLU A 950 -32.96 -10.92 22.89
CA GLU A 950 -32.40 -12.27 22.75
C GLU A 950 -32.96 -13.08 21.57
N ALA A 951 -32.43 -14.29 21.37
CA ALA A 951 -32.82 -15.13 20.25
C ALA A 951 -34.33 -15.41 20.18
N SER A 952 -35.06 -15.46 21.30
CA SER A 952 -36.53 -15.62 21.30
C SER A 952 -37.29 -14.35 20.87
N LYS A 953 -36.67 -13.16 21.01
CA LYS A 953 -37.29 -11.85 20.80
C LYS A 953 -36.97 -11.23 19.44
N PHE A 954 -35.77 -11.49 18.91
CA PHE A 954 -35.31 -10.93 17.64
C PHE A 954 -35.10 -12.03 16.57
N LYS A 955 -34.24 -13.02 16.86
CA LYS A 955 -33.80 -14.00 15.85
C LYS A 955 -34.90 -14.97 15.40
N VAL A 956 -35.57 -15.65 16.34
CA VAL A 956 -36.59 -16.65 16.05
C VAL A 956 -37.81 -16.04 15.36
N PRO A 957 -38.34 -14.86 15.77
CA PRO A 957 -39.42 -14.19 15.04
C PRO A 957 -39.02 -13.88 13.59
N ILE A 958 -37.87 -13.23 13.34
CA ILE A 958 -37.38 -12.97 11.98
C ILE A 958 -37.31 -14.26 11.15
N TYR A 959 -36.78 -15.33 11.72
CA TYR A 959 -36.63 -16.60 10.99
C TYR A 959 -37.99 -17.26 10.67
N ALA A 960 -39.04 -17.00 11.45
CA ALA A 960 -40.40 -17.48 11.17
C ALA A 960 -41.04 -16.81 9.93
N LEU A 961 -40.55 -15.65 9.49
CA LEU A 961 -41.02 -14.99 8.25
C LEU A 961 -40.54 -15.71 6.97
N ARG A 962 -39.54 -16.60 7.05
CA ARG A 962 -38.93 -17.27 5.89
C ARG A 962 -39.91 -17.94 4.92
N MET A 963 -41.00 -18.51 5.43
CA MET A 963 -42.03 -19.19 4.63
C MET A 963 -43.33 -18.37 4.46
N GLN A 964 -43.32 -17.10 4.88
CA GLN A 964 -44.50 -16.23 4.95
C GLN A 964 -44.28 -14.85 4.29
N SER A 965 -43.06 -14.52 3.88
CA SER A 965 -42.69 -13.21 3.35
C SER A 965 -42.72 -13.16 1.81
N TYR A 966 -42.10 -12.13 1.23
CA TYR A 966 -42.15 -11.83 -0.20
C TYR A 966 -41.63 -12.96 -1.11
N PRO A 967 -42.15 -13.08 -2.36
CA PRO A 967 -41.61 -13.99 -3.35
C PRO A 967 -40.17 -13.58 -3.71
N GLY A 968 -39.25 -14.54 -3.65
CA GLY A 968 -37.80 -14.28 -3.72
C GLY A 968 -37.11 -14.12 -2.35
N TYR A 969 -37.76 -14.47 -1.24
CA TYR A 969 -37.15 -14.41 0.10
C TYR A 969 -35.78 -15.09 0.18
N HIS A 970 -34.76 -14.31 0.50
CA HIS A 970 -33.46 -14.77 0.95
C HIS A 970 -32.82 -13.72 1.89
N MET A 971 -31.84 -14.15 2.68
CA MET A 971 -31.20 -13.31 3.69
C MET A 971 -29.74 -13.67 3.91
N ASN A 972 -28.98 -12.78 4.56
CA ASN A 972 -27.66 -13.11 5.06
C ASN A 972 -27.76 -14.26 6.09
N LEU A 973 -26.96 -15.31 5.91
CA LEU A 973 -26.94 -16.49 6.76
C LEU A 973 -25.91 -16.40 7.91
N ASP A 974 -25.14 -15.30 8.01
CA ASP A 974 -24.35 -15.02 9.20
C ASP A 974 -25.23 -14.55 10.37
N PHE A 975 -25.82 -15.52 11.05
CA PHE A 975 -26.66 -15.29 12.22
C PHE A 975 -25.92 -14.76 13.47
N ARG A 976 -24.60 -14.52 13.41
CA ARG A 976 -23.84 -13.84 14.49
C ARG A 976 -24.19 -12.35 14.59
N THR A 977 -24.74 -11.77 13.53
CA THR A 977 -25.34 -10.42 13.51
C THR A 977 -26.60 -10.34 14.40
N MET A 978 -27.37 -11.42 14.45
CA MET A 978 -28.64 -11.54 15.18
C MET A 978 -28.48 -11.95 16.66
N VAL A 979 -27.25 -12.05 17.17
CA VAL A 979 -26.95 -12.31 18.59
C VAL A 979 -26.82 -10.96 19.30
N PRO A 980 -27.42 -10.76 20.49
CA PRO A 980 -27.25 -9.53 21.26
C PRO A 980 -25.78 -9.22 21.55
N LYS A 981 -25.26 -8.18 20.92
CA LYS A 981 -23.95 -7.59 21.20
C LYS A 981 -24.14 -6.40 22.14
N PRO A 982 -23.30 -6.19 23.17
CA PRO A 982 -23.34 -4.93 23.92
C PRO A 982 -23.01 -3.76 23.00
N PHE A 983 -23.37 -2.54 23.41
CA PHE A 983 -22.91 -1.30 22.79
C PHE A 983 -22.69 -0.22 23.85
N MET A 984 -21.94 0.83 23.49
CA MET A 984 -21.50 1.87 24.42
C MET A 984 -22.12 3.21 24.02
N GLU A 985 -22.58 3.98 24.99
CA GLU A 985 -23.04 5.36 24.78
C GLU A 985 -21.93 6.29 25.23
N MET A 986 -21.83 7.45 24.58
CA MET A 986 -20.79 8.44 24.84
C MET A 986 -21.38 9.80 25.23
N PHE A 987 -20.76 10.46 26.22
CA PHE A 987 -20.99 11.85 26.57
C PHE A 987 -19.70 12.66 26.36
N PRO A 988 -19.56 13.41 25.25
CA PRO A 988 -18.43 14.29 25.02
C PRO A 988 -18.60 15.57 25.85
N ALA A 989 -17.60 15.90 26.67
CA ALA A 989 -17.72 16.91 27.71
C ALA A 989 -16.51 17.86 27.78
N LEU A 990 -16.63 18.89 28.62
CA LEU A 990 -15.55 19.77 29.02
C LEU A 990 -15.19 19.57 30.50
N MET A 991 -13.89 19.65 30.80
CA MET A 991 -13.34 19.62 32.16
C MET A 991 -12.25 20.70 32.31
N PRO A 992 -12.21 21.47 33.41
CA PRO A 992 -11.12 22.42 33.68
C PRO A 992 -9.76 21.73 33.68
N VAL A 993 -8.76 22.28 32.98
CA VAL A 993 -7.41 21.66 32.89
C VAL A 993 -6.75 21.56 34.27
N SER A 994 -7.09 22.45 35.21
CA SER A 994 -6.64 22.41 36.61
C SER A 994 -7.19 21.23 37.44
N ALA A 995 -8.15 20.47 36.93
CA ALA A 995 -8.67 19.24 37.57
C ALA A 995 -7.95 17.97 37.08
N ILE A 996 -7.04 18.10 36.11
CA ILE A 996 -6.29 17.01 35.49
C ILE A 996 -4.89 16.93 36.12
N ASP A 997 -4.50 15.77 36.67
CA ASP A 997 -3.13 15.55 37.17
C ASP A 997 -2.18 15.13 36.04
N HIS A 998 -1.95 16.06 35.10
CA HIS A 998 -1.05 15.84 33.98
C HIS A 998 0.39 15.72 34.49
N ARG A 999 1.03 14.57 34.28
CA ARG A 999 2.41 14.31 34.71
C ARG A 999 3.12 13.33 33.79
N VAL A 1000 4.46 13.31 33.89
CA VAL A 1000 5.32 12.34 33.22
C VAL A 1000 6.16 11.58 34.27
N GLU A 1001 6.37 10.28 34.03
CA GLU A 1001 7.18 9.38 34.85
C GLU A 1001 8.18 8.63 33.94
N MET A 1002 9.46 8.59 34.34
CA MET A 1002 10.57 8.06 33.53
C MET A 1002 11.08 6.71 34.05
N SER A 1003 11.72 5.90 33.20
CA SER A 1003 12.39 4.65 33.59
C SER A 1003 13.55 4.84 34.59
N THR A 1004 14.08 6.06 34.69
CA THR A 1004 15.07 6.51 35.68
C THR A 1004 14.46 6.79 37.08
N GLY A 1005 13.15 6.69 37.25
CA GLY A 1005 12.44 7.02 38.50
C GLY A 1005 12.19 8.51 38.70
N VAL A 1006 12.60 9.36 37.75
CA VAL A 1006 12.27 10.80 37.75
C VAL A 1006 10.79 10.98 37.37
N SER A 1007 10.12 11.93 38.02
CA SER A 1007 8.77 12.36 37.64
C SER A 1007 8.66 13.88 37.64
N HIS A 1008 7.89 14.42 36.70
CA HIS A 1008 7.56 15.83 36.60
C HIS A 1008 6.06 16.03 36.41
N ARG A 1009 5.48 16.94 37.20
CA ARG A 1009 4.12 17.43 36.96
C ARG A 1009 4.14 18.46 35.84
N VAL A 1010 3.11 18.45 35.00
CA VAL A 1010 2.88 19.41 33.92
C VAL A 1010 1.82 20.39 34.42
N GLU A 1011 2.20 21.63 34.64
CA GLU A 1011 1.26 22.64 35.12
C GLU A 1011 0.28 23.07 34.01
N PRO A 1012 -0.97 23.43 34.34
CA PRO A 1012 -1.93 23.97 33.37
C PRO A 1012 -1.43 25.26 32.69
N PRO A 1013 -1.79 25.52 31.41
CA PRO A 1013 -1.33 26.71 30.69
C PRO A 1013 -1.60 28.01 31.45
N ALA A 1014 -0.54 28.77 31.74
CA ALA A 1014 -0.62 30.00 32.56
C ALA A 1014 -1.37 31.16 31.88
N LYS A 1015 -1.65 31.04 30.57
CA LYS A 1015 -2.45 31.97 29.76
C LYS A 1015 -3.48 31.14 29.01
N THR A 1016 -4.76 31.43 29.19
CA THR A 1016 -5.88 30.77 28.50
C THR A 1016 -6.90 31.80 28.00
N ALA A 1017 -7.79 31.39 27.10
CA ALA A 1017 -8.86 32.22 26.55
C ALA A 1017 -10.20 31.48 26.49
N THR A 1018 -11.30 32.23 26.41
CA THR A 1018 -12.66 31.68 26.26
C THR A 1018 -13.07 31.71 24.78
N TYR A 1019 -13.59 30.59 24.30
CA TYR A 1019 -14.02 30.41 22.91
C TYR A 1019 -15.51 30.07 22.82
N PRO A 1020 -16.22 30.46 21.76
CA PRO A 1020 -17.66 30.27 21.67
C PRO A 1020 -18.01 28.81 21.32
N ILE A 1021 -18.93 28.23 22.08
CA ILE A 1021 -19.46 26.86 21.87
C ILE A 1021 -20.31 26.80 20.59
N VAL A 1022 -21.16 27.80 20.38
CA VAL A 1022 -21.84 28.05 19.10
C VAL A 1022 -20.87 28.83 18.20
N ARG A 1023 -20.41 28.21 17.11
CA ARG A 1023 -19.46 28.85 16.19
C ARG A 1023 -20.11 29.98 15.39
N PRO A 1024 -19.33 31.00 14.97
CA PRO A 1024 -19.77 31.93 13.95
C PRO A 1024 -20.22 31.17 12.69
N SER A 1025 -21.44 31.42 12.25
CA SER A 1025 -22.08 30.77 11.12
C SER A 1025 -22.77 31.84 10.28
N THR A 1026 -22.35 32.01 9.04
CA THR A 1026 -22.84 33.08 8.15
C THR A 1026 -23.03 32.58 6.73
N GLU A 1027 -24.06 33.12 6.07
CA GLU A 1027 -24.23 32.99 4.63
C GLU A 1027 -23.30 33.96 3.88
N THR A 1028 -23.13 33.68 2.59
CA THR A 1028 -22.19 34.31 1.65
C THR A 1028 -22.22 35.84 1.65
N HIS A 1029 -21.12 36.46 2.07
CA HIS A 1029 -20.95 37.91 1.96
C HIS A 1029 -20.71 38.33 0.49
N GLY A 1030 -21.51 39.28 0.00
CA GLY A 1030 -21.43 39.78 -1.37
C GLY A 1030 -21.66 38.68 -2.42
N PRO A 1031 -22.84 38.05 -2.46
CA PRO A 1031 -23.13 37.01 -3.44
C PRO A 1031 -23.12 37.57 -4.87
N VAL A 1032 -22.54 36.83 -5.80
CA VAL A 1032 -22.56 37.15 -7.24
C VAL A 1032 -23.93 36.75 -7.81
N ASP A 1033 -24.43 37.40 -8.87
CA ASP A 1033 -25.61 36.91 -9.58
C ASP A 1033 -25.29 35.55 -10.24
N MET A 1034 -26.08 34.52 -9.95
CA MET A 1034 -25.87 33.17 -10.47
C MET A 1034 -25.96 33.11 -12.01
N LEU A 1035 -26.61 34.07 -12.66
CA LEU A 1035 -26.68 34.17 -14.11
C LEU A 1035 -25.33 34.55 -14.75
N THR A 1036 -24.38 35.15 -14.02
CA THR A 1036 -23.08 35.56 -14.60
C THR A 1036 -22.14 34.39 -14.86
N PHE A 1037 -22.40 33.22 -14.28
CA PHE A 1037 -21.67 31.98 -14.59
C PHE A 1037 -22.13 31.33 -15.92
N GLY A 1038 -23.12 31.91 -16.59
CA GLY A 1038 -23.63 31.44 -17.88
C GLY A 1038 -24.70 30.35 -17.76
N PRO A 1039 -25.00 29.61 -18.85
CA PRO A 1039 -26.04 28.59 -18.86
C PRO A 1039 -25.66 27.39 -17.99
N THR A 1040 -26.65 26.82 -17.29
CA THR A 1040 -26.47 25.66 -16.42
C THR A 1040 -26.89 24.34 -17.07
N GLU A 1041 -26.51 23.25 -16.45
CA GLU A 1041 -27.00 21.88 -16.68
C GLU A 1041 -27.39 21.27 -15.33
N TRP A 1042 -28.43 20.44 -15.33
CA TRP A 1042 -28.86 19.70 -14.14
C TRP A 1042 -27.96 18.47 -13.93
N ALA A 1043 -27.02 18.58 -13.00
CA ALA A 1043 -25.93 17.61 -12.81
C ALA A 1043 -25.63 17.34 -11.33
N PRO A 1044 -25.02 16.19 -10.96
CA PRO A 1044 -24.54 15.97 -9.59
C PRO A 1044 -23.57 17.06 -9.16
N LEU A 1045 -23.74 17.60 -7.95
CA LEU A 1045 -22.84 18.59 -7.33
C LEU A 1045 -21.38 18.14 -7.40
N GLY A 1046 -21.15 16.84 -7.14
CA GLY A 1046 -19.86 16.19 -7.18
C GLY A 1046 -19.14 16.23 -8.53
N SER A 1047 -19.82 16.58 -9.63
CA SER A 1047 -19.23 16.73 -10.95
C SER A 1047 -18.10 17.77 -10.98
N VAL A 1048 -18.18 18.82 -10.14
CA VAL A 1048 -17.18 19.90 -10.10
C VAL A 1048 -16.73 20.26 -8.68
N VAL A 1049 -17.29 19.60 -7.67
CA VAL A 1049 -17.02 19.84 -6.24
C VAL A 1049 -16.44 18.59 -5.60
N HIS A 1050 -15.25 18.70 -5.01
CA HIS A 1050 -14.72 17.72 -4.05
C HIS A 1050 -15.38 17.89 -2.68
N ALA A 1051 -15.46 16.83 -1.90
CA ALA A 1051 -15.86 16.87 -0.50
C ALA A 1051 -14.95 16.03 0.42
N ARG A 1052 -15.06 16.28 1.73
CA ARG A 1052 -14.59 15.39 2.80
C ARG A 1052 -15.56 15.49 3.97
N SER A 1053 -15.89 14.37 4.61
CA SER A 1053 -16.69 14.33 5.83
C SER A 1053 -16.12 13.34 6.86
N GLY A 1054 -16.48 13.56 8.12
CA GLY A 1054 -16.16 12.68 9.25
C GLY A 1054 -17.03 13.01 10.47
N ASP A 1055 -16.84 12.23 11.54
CA ASP A 1055 -17.51 12.40 12.82
C ASP A 1055 -16.65 13.18 13.83
N LYS A 1056 -17.27 13.81 14.81
CA LYS A 1056 -16.59 14.15 16.07
C LYS A 1056 -17.57 13.97 17.21
N GLY A 1057 -17.71 12.71 17.63
CA GLY A 1057 -18.77 12.25 18.51
C GLY A 1057 -20.08 12.00 17.75
N ASP A 1058 -21.17 12.64 18.15
CA ASP A 1058 -22.46 12.53 17.43
C ASP A 1058 -22.63 13.58 16.30
N ASN A 1059 -21.73 14.55 16.26
CA ASN A 1059 -21.66 15.53 15.18
C ASN A 1059 -21.07 14.89 13.92
N SER A 1060 -21.58 15.28 12.75
CA SER A 1060 -20.84 15.11 11.50
C SER A 1060 -20.38 16.45 10.94
N ASN A 1061 -19.30 16.45 10.18
CA ASN A 1061 -18.87 17.60 9.40
C ASN A 1061 -18.82 17.27 7.90
N VAL A 1062 -18.84 18.29 7.05
CA VAL A 1062 -18.60 18.15 5.62
C VAL A 1062 -18.00 19.43 5.03
N GLY A 1063 -16.77 19.33 4.56
CA GLY A 1063 -16.14 20.34 3.71
C GLY A 1063 -16.41 20.06 2.24
N PHE A 1064 -16.70 21.11 1.47
CA PHE A 1064 -16.82 21.11 0.02
C PHE A 1064 -15.80 22.09 -0.57
N PHE A 1065 -15.13 21.74 -1.67
CA PHE A 1065 -14.17 22.62 -2.35
C PHE A 1065 -14.11 22.36 -3.85
N VAL A 1066 -13.60 23.33 -4.60
CA VAL A 1066 -13.53 23.31 -6.07
C VAL A 1066 -12.08 23.38 -6.56
N ARG A 1067 -11.87 23.00 -7.82
CA ARG A 1067 -10.53 22.89 -8.43
C ARG A 1067 -10.00 24.27 -8.88
N ASN A 1068 -10.88 25.11 -9.43
CA ASN A 1068 -10.52 26.41 -9.98
C ASN A 1068 -11.08 27.57 -9.14
N ASP A 1069 -10.35 28.69 -9.06
CA ASP A 1069 -10.70 29.82 -8.21
C ASP A 1069 -12.03 30.52 -8.64
N ASP A 1070 -12.39 30.46 -9.92
CA ASP A 1070 -13.63 31.05 -10.44
C ASP A 1070 -14.88 30.20 -10.16
N GLU A 1071 -14.71 28.89 -9.94
CA GLU A 1071 -15.76 27.98 -9.45
C GLU A 1071 -16.16 28.32 -7.99
N TYR A 1072 -15.27 28.96 -7.22
CA TYR A 1072 -15.48 29.18 -5.78
C TYR A 1072 -16.64 30.15 -5.50
N ALA A 1073 -16.77 31.19 -6.32
CA ALA A 1073 -17.85 32.17 -6.20
C ALA A 1073 -19.24 31.52 -6.41
N TRP A 1074 -19.34 30.55 -7.31
CA TRP A 1074 -20.54 29.74 -7.51
C TRP A 1074 -20.75 28.75 -6.35
N LEU A 1075 -19.70 28.05 -5.90
CA LEU A 1075 -19.78 27.08 -4.79
C LEU A 1075 -20.38 27.73 -3.53
N ARG A 1076 -19.83 28.87 -3.12
CA ARG A 1076 -20.28 29.58 -1.91
C ARG A 1076 -21.68 30.18 -2.06
N ASN A 1077 -22.03 30.70 -3.25
CA ASN A 1077 -23.39 31.15 -3.54
C ASN A 1077 -24.42 30.01 -3.45
N LEU A 1078 -24.09 28.84 -3.99
CA LEU A 1078 -25.00 27.68 -4.07
C LEU A 1078 -25.17 27.03 -2.69
N LEU A 1079 -24.06 26.74 -2.01
CA LEU A 1079 -24.05 26.02 -0.75
C LEU A 1079 -24.34 26.96 0.43
N THR A 1080 -25.62 27.28 0.59
CA THR A 1080 -26.20 27.85 1.81
C THR A 1080 -26.61 26.78 2.81
N VAL A 1081 -26.88 27.14 4.06
CA VAL A 1081 -27.45 26.21 5.07
C VAL A 1081 -28.81 25.66 4.60
N SER A 1082 -29.62 26.50 3.96
CA SER A 1082 -30.90 26.07 3.36
C SER A 1082 -30.68 25.05 2.24
N LYS A 1083 -29.68 25.26 1.38
CA LYS A 1083 -29.32 24.30 0.32
C LYS A 1083 -28.83 22.98 0.91
N LEU A 1084 -27.98 23.00 1.95
CA LEU A 1084 -27.52 21.78 2.62
C LEU A 1084 -28.70 20.92 3.11
N LYS A 1085 -29.69 21.52 3.80
CA LYS A 1085 -30.91 20.82 4.24
C LYS A 1085 -31.70 20.24 3.06
N GLN A 1086 -31.80 20.96 1.92
CA GLN A 1086 -32.42 20.44 0.69
C GLN A 1086 -31.65 19.24 0.09
N LEU A 1087 -30.32 19.26 0.15
CA LEU A 1087 -29.46 18.18 -0.38
C LEU A 1087 -29.53 16.91 0.48
N PHE A 1088 -29.68 17.02 1.81
CA PHE A 1088 -30.00 15.86 2.65
C PHE A 1088 -31.37 15.26 2.31
N GLY A 1089 -32.38 16.08 2.01
CA GLY A 1089 -33.72 15.63 1.63
C GLY A 1089 -34.41 14.84 2.74
N ASP A 1090 -34.97 13.68 2.42
CA ASP A 1090 -35.65 12.78 3.35
C ASP A 1090 -34.88 12.50 4.65
N ASP A 1091 -33.56 12.36 4.60
CA ASP A 1091 -32.70 12.12 5.79
C ASP A 1091 -32.71 13.31 6.77
N TRP A 1092 -33.05 14.52 6.31
CA TRP A 1092 -33.28 15.66 7.18
C TRP A 1092 -34.65 15.61 7.86
N PHE A 1093 -35.70 15.25 7.12
CA PHE A 1093 -37.09 15.38 7.57
C PHE A 1093 -37.64 14.15 8.28
N LYS A 1094 -36.96 13.00 8.21
CA LYS A 1094 -37.28 11.77 8.97
C LYS A 1094 -36.67 11.74 10.38
N GLY A 1095 -35.69 12.60 10.66
CA GLY A 1095 -35.02 12.73 11.96
C GLY A 1095 -35.51 13.94 12.76
N ASN A 1096 -34.61 14.55 13.53
CA ASN A 1096 -34.82 15.84 14.18
C ASN A 1096 -34.60 16.98 13.15
N PRO A 1097 -35.65 17.70 12.68
CA PRO A 1097 -35.50 18.74 11.64
C PRO A 1097 -34.84 20.02 12.17
N ASP A 1098 -34.94 20.25 13.49
CA ASP A 1098 -34.47 21.44 14.20
C ASP A 1098 -32.97 21.37 14.54
N ARG A 1099 -32.30 20.27 14.21
CA ARG A 1099 -30.85 20.10 14.43
C ARG A 1099 -30.03 21.25 13.84
N ARG A 1100 -28.98 21.63 14.57
CA ARG A 1100 -28.18 22.83 14.35
C ARG A 1100 -27.14 22.61 13.25
N VAL A 1101 -26.95 23.63 12.40
CA VAL A 1101 -25.94 23.65 11.34
C VAL A 1101 -25.08 24.89 11.46
N GLU A 1102 -23.77 24.72 11.44
CA GLU A 1102 -22.78 25.80 11.36
C GLU A 1102 -22.15 25.80 9.96
N ARG A 1103 -21.93 26.97 9.34
CA ARG A 1103 -21.35 27.15 8.00
C ARG A 1103 -20.18 28.14 8.04
N VAL A 1104 -19.07 27.81 7.38
CA VAL A 1104 -17.90 28.68 7.25
C VAL A 1104 -17.30 28.64 5.84
N GLU A 1105 -16.73 29.75 5.39
CA GLU A 1105 -15.96 29.86 4.14
C GLU A 1105 -14.46 29.87 4.45
N PHE A 1106 -13.67 29.12 3.65
CA PHE A 1106 -12.20 29.15 3.68
C PHE A 1106 -11.66 29.57 2.30
N PRO A 1107 -11.48 30.88 2.05
CA PRO A 1107 -11.13 31.37 0.72
C PRO A 1107 -9.74 30.94 0.22
N GLY A 1108 -8.76 30.77 1.11
CA GLY A 1108 -7.39 30.35 0.75
C GLY A 1108 -7.26 28.91 0.23
N ILE A 1109 -8.34 28.13 0.28
CA ILE A 1109 -8.45 26.75 -0.21
C ILE A 1109 -9.74 26.52 -1.03
N ASN A 1110 -10.41 27.58 -1.49
CA ASN A 1110 -11.66 27.54 -2.25
C ASN A 1110 -12.77 26.67 -1.63
N ALA A 1111 -12.88 26.64 -0.29
CA ALA A 1111 -13.77 25.74 0.41
C ALA A 1111 -14.96 26.42 1.12
N VAL A 1112 -16.05 25.66 1.26
CA VAL A 1112 -17.23 25.93 2.10
C VAL A 1112 -17.42 24.71 2.99
N HIS A 1113 -17.42 24.92 4.30
CA HIS A 1113 -17.48 23.86 5.29
C HIS A 1113 -18.73 23.96 6.15
N PHE A 1114 -19.30 22.82 6.48
CA PHE A 1114 -20.46 22.67 7.34
C PHE A 1114 -20.19 21.71 8.49
N ARG A 1115 -20.87 21.97 9.60
CA ARG A 1115 -20.97 21.09 10.76
C ARG A 1115 -22.43 20.86 11.08
N VAL A 1116 -22.85 19.61 11.19
CA VAL A 1116 -24.23 19.19 11.49
C VAL A 1116 -24.23 18.47 12.83
N LEU A 1117 -24.91 19.05 13.81
CA LEU A 1117 -24.99 18.48 15.15
C LEU A 1117 -26.02 17.34 15.19
N ASP A 1118 -25.80 16.39 16.12
CA ASP A 1118 -26.71 15.29 16.45
C ASP A 1118 -27.16 14.49 15.22
N ASN A 1119 -26.20 14.16 14.34
CA ASN A 1119 -26.48 13.60 13.02
C ASN A 1119 -26.29 12.07 12.94
N LEU A 1120 -25.45 11.50 13.82
CA LEU A 1120 -25.10 10.08 13.82
C LEU A 1120 -25.96 9.26 14.80
N ASN A 1121 -26.80 9.95 15.57
CA ASN A 1121 -27.75 9.44 16.55
C ASN A 1121 -27.13 8.59 17.68
N GLY A 1122 -25.97 9.02 18.18
CA GLY A 1122 -25.14 8.38 19.21
C GLY A 1122 -23.64 8.30 18.88
N GLY A 1123 -23.23 8.72 17.68
CA GLY A 1123 -21.90 8.44 17.13
C GLY A 1123 -21.63 6.94 16.91
N ILE A 1124 -20.42 6.59 16.48
CA ILE A 1124 -20.05 5.21 16.07
C ILE A 1124 -20.30 4.12 17.14
N ALA A 1125 -20.35 4.48 18.42
CA ALA A 1125 -20.53 3.52 19.51
C ALA A 1125 -22.00 3.08 19.74
N SER A 1126 -23.00 3.90 19.36
CA SER A 1126 -24.44 3.60 19.53
C SER A 1126 -25.35 3.97 18.35
N SER A 1127 -24.80 4.48 17.24
CA SER A 1127 -25.48 4.80 15.97
C SER A 1127 -26.37 3.66 15.46
N ASP A 1128 -27.59 4.00 15.00
CA ASP A 1128 -28.40 3.13 14.16
C ASP A 1128 -28.11 3.25 12.67
N ARG A 1129 -27.48 4.35 12.22
CA ARG A 1129 -27.09 4.56 10.83
C ARG A 1129 -25.99 3.59 10.43
N ILE A 1130 -26.01 3.12 9.18
CA ILE A 1130 -24.95 2.26 8.62
C ILE A 1130 -23.61 2.99 8.51
N ASP A 1131 -23.63 4.30 8.23
CA ASP A 1131 -22.46 5.19 8.30
C ASP A 1131 -22.45 5.93 9.66
N GLY A 1132 -22.03 5.21 10.70
CA GLY A 1132 -21.86 5.76 12.05
C GLY A 1132 -20.62 6.64 12.23
N LEU A 1133 -19.78 6.79 11.20
CA LEU A 1133 -18.60 7.66 11.16
C LEU A 1133 -18.83 8.94 10.32
N GLY A 1134 -20.00 9.08 9.69
CA GLY A 1134 -20.30 10.18 8.77
C GLY A 1134 -19.37 10.29 7.55
N LYS A 1135 -18.54 9.27 7.26
CA LYS A 1135 -17.48 9.35 6.23
C LYS A 1135 -18.04 9.25 4.80
N GLY A 1136 -19.27 8.76 4.63
CA GLY A 1136 -20.00 8.75 3.36
C GLY A 1136 -20.86 10.00 3.10
N ILE A 1137 -21.02 10.90 4.07
CA ILE A 1137 -21.91 12.08 3.95
C ILE A 1137 -21.46 13.02 2.82
N GLY A 1138 -20.15 13.24 2.65
CA GLY A 1138 -19.60 14.03 1.55
C GLY A 1138 -19.99 13.47 0.18
N GLU A 1139 -19.80 12.18 -0.04
CA GLU A 1139 -20.15 11.49 -1.29
C GLU A 1139 -21.67 11.44 -1.52
N TYR A 1140 -22.46 11.21 -0.48
CA TYR A 1140 -23.92 11.29 -0.57
C TYR A 1140 -24.36 12.68 -1.05
N LEU A 1141 -23.87 13.76 -0.44
CA LEU A 1141 -24.25 15.13 -0.82
C LEU A 1141 -23.69 15.53 -2.20
N ARG A 1142 -22.52 15.02 -2.59
CA ARG A 1142 -21.98 15.15 -3.96
C ARG A 1142 -22.86 14.47 -5.01
N SER A 1143 -23.49 13.33 -4.70
CA SER A 1143 -24.37 12.62 -5.64
C SER A 1143 -25.65 13.39 -6.00
N ARG A 1144 -26.05 14.37 -5.17
CA ARG A 1144 -27.29 15.15 -5.32
C ARG A 1144 -27.17 16.15 -6.47
N TYR A 1145 -28.22 16.25 -7.27
CA TYR A 1145 -28.24 17.12 -8.45
C TYR A 1145 -28.50 18.58 -8.10
N VAL A 1146 -27.85 19.47 -8.86
CA VAL A 1146 -27.94 20.94 -8.79
C VAL A 1146 -27.75 21.54 -10.19
N ASP A 1147 -28.06 22.82 -10.34
CA ASP A 1147 -27.70 23.61 -11.52
C ASP A 1147 -26.20 23.94 -11.52
N VAL A 1148 -25.43 23.21 -12.33
CA VAL A 1148 -23.99 23.43 -12.52
C VAL A 1148 -23.75 24.22 -13.82
N PRO A 1149 -23.01 25.35 -13.79
CA PRO A 1149 -22.62 26.09 -14.99
C PRO A 1149 -21.87 25.19 -15.99
N LYS A 1150 -22.28 25.24 -17.27
CA LYS A 1150 -21.71 24.40 -18.33
C LYS A 1150 -20.22 24.61 -18.51
N ALA A 1151 -19.75 25.86 -18.38
CA ALA A 1151 -18.34 26.23 -18.44
C ALA A 1151 -17.46 25.56 -17.35
N PHE A 1152 -18.04 24.98 -16.29
CA PHE A 1152 -17.32 24.17 -15.30
C PHE A 1152 -17.38 22.68 -15.64
N LEU A 1153 -18.49 22.18 -16.18
CA LEU A 1153 -18.63 20.79 -16.66
C LEU A 1153 -17.77 20.51 -17.90
N GLU A 1154 -17.61 21.51 -18.76
CA GLU A 1154 -16.75 21.50 -19.96
C GLU A 1154 -15.25 21.35 -19.61
N ARG A 1155 -14.87 21.55 -18.34
CA ARG A 1155 -13.51 21.28 -17.80
C ARG A 1155 -13.31 19.82 -17.37
N GLY A 1156 -14.29 18.95 -17.62
CA GLY A 1156 -14.29 17.55 -17.20
C GLY A 1156 -14.81 17.36 -15.77
N ARG A 1157 -15.51 16.23 -15.54
CA ARG A 1157 -16.10 15.91 -14.24
C ARG A 1157 -15.10 15.21 -13.31
N ILE A 1158 -15.30 15.37 -12.00
CA ILE A 1158 -14.59 14.65 -10.93
C ILE A 1158 -15.20 13.26 -10.72
#